data_AF-A0A182E0P1-F1
#
_entry.id   AF-A0A182E0P1-F1
#
_cell.length_a   1.000
_cell.length_b   1.000
_cell.length_c   1.000
_cell.angle_alpha   90.00
_cell.angle_beta   90.00
_cell.angle_gamma   90.00
#
_symmetry.space_group_name_H-M   'P 1'
#
loop_
_entity.id
_entity.type
_entity.pdbx_description
1 polymer ?
#
loop_
_entity_poly.entity_id
_entity_poly.type
_entity_poly.pdbx_seq_one_letter_code
_entity_poly.pdbx_strand_id
1 'polypeptide(L)'
;MGSIVKLEIGSTVKGWKIDGKLGQGAFGAVYVCSKDNKKYALKVESVHEKVGFLKMELTVLSKLKEQDRLRHFCTIEDKGKQEDFYYIVMTMVGKSLQDLRLETEKKKFSFGTAISVGIKCLEALEDLHNIGYLHRDVKPGNFAIGRPEVNELRNVYVLDFGMARSYIHDDGTMRNPRALTGFRGTLKYAPLSAHILRELCRKDDVESWLYMVVEFTVGKLPWRNMTEMNDIGISKKQCRKDKGLRKLFGGCPRKYIEILQICDKTKFFDTPDYEKIYSLMHSAIQDTKSQEYPYDWEKINAKEEMKEEGTGILSQYKSSVVGVPIKKNQNTEEIIQALNRRISEYRKYLSRHSHSTYLGKKALSSLEILIQELAEIQQMNKTKIPPPPSISIEIISNGTTHLKPCVVIHTNYKDYLFNCPEGTSRFLAANRLKAINLTDIFFTRDTWEHFAGVSGLLKTPIASSSSKLERIIRLHGSHNKTKYFELQNDHSDADFPSTVATKLDIAFLVELKPPQRPLDIQKIKKLKIPSGPHMKQLKDGEDITLSDGRFIKAEEVLSDIKAKPLYACLIVECNDLRKLPSLQNNTLLRDYYSQNKSLRYVVHFTENSILNSVEYKSWMASFGESVEHIIVNGSGPCLPHMEAVYRINVIFNYICPKLFPLLHPIGFNGTIQQDDDCEKIGNYLYVRPFQRYFLRRPVNLDPSPPNVSLTLTDLLLQLKEDTATSEAIDLFMRTSDLLESTDSWPRICFLGTSSAVPTNFRNVSAYFLQFNENSCILIDCGEGTYGQLRTLFGDEVSEDLLLKLNAVFITHGHQDHYHGIFTIVHCRKEVFLKRGIAYKPLIVAAGSHVLKVFRDVDRSFASYTKDMHIVDISKILWTLSQEKGSLVEAADLTNEMPSEIAGIEDLGFKSVVAVKVNHARTAVGYVFTDLKNRKFVFSGDTMPCERLVNHGKDALILIHESTFADDEEAHALYKKHSTMKQAFDIATRMGAKNLVLTHFSAKYPKVPPLPDYIEKAGNVTIAMDNMIVTPSDLKLSAKLIPVLRTVFAKEIIEIKQRSLKRHIQEDILARRFVDTLGDTIEKKRTPENLAFSDSVSSKIS
;
A
#
# COMPACT_ATOMS: atom_id res chain seq x y z
N MET A 1 -4.58 -20.08 12.61
CA MET A 1 -4.48 -19.38 13.92
C MET A 1 -3.27 -19.95 14.62
N GLY A 2 -2.32 -19.13 15.07
CA GLY A 2 -1.11 -19.64 15.73
C GLY A 2 -1.43 -20.38 17.04
N SER A 3 -0.59 -21.36 17.40
CA SER A 3 -0.69 -22.04 18.68
C SER A 3 -0.48 -21.04 19.83
N ILE A 4 -1.45 -20.95 20.74
CA ILE A 4 -1.39 -20.02 21.87
C ILE A 4 -0.36 -20.55 22.88
N VAL A 5 0.60 -19.69 23.24
CA VAL A 5 1.67 -20.00 24.20
C VAL A 5 1.07 -20.38 25.56
N LYS A 6 1.34 -21.61 25.99
CA LYS A 6 0.92 -22.14 27.29
C LYS A 6 2.12 -22.19 28.22
N LEU A 7 2.06 -21.46 29.33
CA LEU A 7 3.05 -21.55 30.41
C LEU A 7 2.50 -22.43 31.52
N GLU A 8 3.34 -23.31 32.06
CA GLU A 8 2.97 -24.19 33.17
C GLU A 8 2.97 -23.41 34.50
N ILE A 9 1.96 -23.66 35.34
CA ILE A 9 1.88 -23.07 36.68
C ILE A 9 3.00 -23.65 37.54
N GLY A 10 3.75 -22.79 38.22
CA GLY A 10 4.95 -23.13 38.99
C GLY A 10 6.25 -22.98 38.20
N SER A 11 6.20 -22.88 36.87
CA SER A 11 7.39 -22.62 36.04
C SER A 11 7.93 -21.21 36.23
N THR A 12 9.16 -20.97 35.77
CA THR A 12 9.82 -19.65 35.87
C THR A 12 10.22 -19.13 34.49
N VAL A 13 9.84 -17.89 34.17
CA VAL A 13 10.24 -17.18 32.94
C VAL A 13 11.20 -16.06 33.33
N LYS A 14 12.51 -16.19 33.03
CA LYS A 14 13.54 -15.17 33.34
C LYS A 14 13.49 -14.63 34.80
N GLY A 15 13.24 -15.51 35.77
CA GLY A 15 13.16 -15.16 37.19
C GLY A 15 11.76 -14.76 37.68
N TRP A 16 10.74 -14.77 36.82
CA TRP A 16 9.32 -14.58 37.19
C TRP A 16 8.63 -15.93 37.36
N LYS A 17 8.16 -16.24 38.57
CA LYS A 17 7.44 -17.49 38.84
C LYS A 17 5.98 -17.37 38.41
N ILE A 18 5.47 -18.30 37.61
CA ILE A 18 4.08 -18.31 37.14
C ILE A 18 3.17 -18.89 38.23
N ASP A 19 2.26 -18.08 38.76
CA ASP A 19 1.38 -18.48 39.87
C ASP A 19 -0.02 -18.94 39.41
N GLY A 20 -0.43 -18.53 38.20
CA GLY A 20 -1.74 -18.88 37.66
C GLY A 20 -2.04 -18.18 36.34
N LYS A 21 -3.11 -18.59 35.66
CA LYS A 21 -3.56 -17.97 34.41
C LYS A 21 -4.72 -17.00 34.68
N LEU A 22 -4.63 -15.78 34.14
CA LEU A 22 -5.65 -14.74 34.28
C LEU A 22 -6.65 -14.74 33.12
N GLY A 23 -6.16 -14.99 31.91
CA GLY A 23 -7.01 -14.94 30.72
C GLY A 23 -6.29 -15.41 29.47
N GLN A 24 -7.08 -15.71 28.43
CA GLN A 24 -6.59 -16.11 27.12
C GLN A 24 -7.41 -15.38 26.05
N GLY A 25 -6.70 -14.70 25.14
CA GLY A 25 -7.29 -14.07 23.96
C GLY A 25 -6.99 -14.86 22.69
N ALA A 26 -7.40 -14.32 21.54
CA ALA A 26 -7.15 -14.93 20.23
C ALA A 26 -5.66 -14.94 19.83
N PHE A 27 -4.84 -14.06 20.41
CA PHE A 27 -3.46 -13.80 19.98
C PHE A 27 -2.41 -13.96 21.11
N GLY A 28 -2.83 -14.34 22.31
CA GLY A 28 -1.92 -14.43 23.47
C GLY A 28 -2.61 -14.83 24.76
N ALA A 29 -1.83 -14.96 25.83
CA ALA A 29 -2.32 -15.33 27.17
C ALA A 29 -1.71 -14.42 28.24
N VAL A 30 -2.47 -14.22 29.33
CA VAL A 30 -2.05 -13.42 30.48
C VAL A 30 -2.02 -14.31 31.71
N TYR A 31 -0.95 -14.20 32.49
CA TYR A 31 -0.67 -14.99 33.68
C TYR A 31 -0.41 -14.07 34.88
N VAL A 32 -0.74 -14.53 36.09
CA VAL A 32 -0.17 -13.97 37.32
C VAL A 32 1.23 -14.52 37.47
N CYS A 33 2.19 -13.65 37.75
CA CYS A 33 3.51 -14.07 38.17
C CYS A 33 3.95 -13.35 39.46
N SER A 34 4.94 -13.94 40.14
CA SER A 34 5.54 -13.34 41.31
C SER A 34 7.06 -13.27 41.22
N LYS A 35 7.60 -12.22 41.85
CA LYS A 35 9.03 -12.01 42.10
C LYS A 35 9.16 -11.18 43.38
N ASP A 36 10.08 -11.54 44.25
CA ASP A 36 10.33 -10.85 45.53
C ASP A 36 9.06 -10.64 46.38
N ASN A 37 8.22 -11.69 46.49
CA ASN A 37 6.92 -11.67 47.20
C ASN A 37 5.89 -10.65 46.70
N LYS A 38 6.10 -10.05 45.51
CA LYS A 38 5.14 -9.17 44.84
C LYS A 38 4.51 -9.86 43.64
N LYS A 39 3.23 -9.57 43.39
CA LYS A 39 2.46 -10.11 42.25
C LYS A 39 2.37 -9.12 41.09
N TYR A 40 2.52 -9.65 39.89
CA TYR A 40 2.53 -8.94 38.61
C TYR A 40 1.70 -9.69 37.57
N ALA A 41 1.38 -9.01 36.47
CA ALA A 41 0.74 -9.62 35.30
C ALA A 41 1.78 -9.84 34.20
N LEU A 42 1.90 -11.07 33.71
CA LEU A 42 2.78 -11.44 32.61
C LEU A 42 1.93 -11.78 31.39
N LYS A 43 2.06 -11.00 30.32
CA LYS A 43 1.40 -11.23 29.04
C LYS A 43 2.40 -11.80 28.04
N VAL A 44 2.01 -12.87 27.35
CA VAL A 44 2.82 -13.54 26.32
C VAL A 44 2.15 -13.52 24.96
N GLU A 45 2.98 -13.44 23.92
CA GLU A 45 2.60 -13.53 22.51
C GLU A 45 3.64 -14.40 21.78
N SER A 46 3.20 -15.31 20.91
CA SER A 46 4.13 -16.17 20.16
C SER A 46 5.06 -15.34 19.26
N VAL A 47 6.33 -15.73 19.12
CA VAL A 47 7.24 -15.09 18.15
C VAL A 47 6.79 -15.27 16.70
N HIS A 48 5.92 -16.25 16.44
CA HIS A 48 5.38 -16.57 15.12
C HIS A 48 4.10 -15.78 14.80
N GLU A 49 3.57 -15.00 15.75
CA GLU A 49 2.39 -14.17 15.50
C GLU A 49 2.75 -13.00 14.58
N LYS A 50 2.08 -12.91 13.42
CA LYS A 50 2.42 -11.96 12.36
C LYS A 50 2.01 -10.52 12.70
N VAL A 51 1.04 -10.36 13.59
CA VAL A 51 0.48 -9.08 14.00
C VAL A 51 1.02 -8.77 15.40
N GLY A 52 2.18 -8.10 15.52
CA GLY A 52 2.84 -7.88 16.82
C GLY A 52 2.06 -6.98 17.78
N PHE A 53 1.07 -7.55 18.48
CA PHE A 53 0.17 -6.86 19.40
C PHE A 53 0.89 -6.45 20.68
N LEU A 54 1.76 -7.31 21.21
CA LEU A 54 2.53 -7.04 22.42
C LEU A 54 3.56 -5.92 22.19
N LYS A 55 4.12 -5.82 20.97
CA LYS A 55 4.99 -4.70 20.57
C LYS A 55 4.24 -3.36 20.56
N MET A 56 2.98 -3.36 20.13
CA MET A 56 2.14 -2.15 20.17
C MET A 56 1.88 -1.72 21.61
N GLU A 57 1.55 -2.67 22.48
CA GLU A 57 1.33 -2.42 23.91
C GLU A 57 2.56 -1.87 24.61
N LEU A 58 3.74 -2.43 24.33
CA LEU A 58 5.00 -1.89 24.83
C LEU A 58 5.21 -0.43 24.40
N THR A 59 4.90 -0.12 23.13
CA THR A 59 5.10 1.20 22.53
C THR A 59 4.21 2.24 23.18
N VAL A 60 2.92 1.93 23.36
CA VAL A 60 1.92 2.82 23.96
C VAL A 60 2.27 3.09 25.42
N LEU A 61 2.50 2.04 26.22
CA LEU A 61 2.83 2.19 27.65
C LEU A 61 4.15 2.92 27.87
N SER A 62 5.15 2.73 27.00
CA SER A 62 6.42 3.47 27.08
C SER A 62 6.22 4.96 26.80
N LYS A 63 5.43 5.32 25.77
CA LYS A 63 5.12 6.73 25.46
C LYS A 63 4.32 7.41 26.57
N LEU A 64 3.36 6.71 27.19
CA LEU A 64 2.61 7.22 28.34
C LEU A 64 3.53 7.50 29.53
N LYS A 65 4.52 6.62 29.77
CA LYS A 65 5.55 6.81 30.80
C LYS A 65 6.44 8.01 30.51
N GLU A 66 6.91 8.16 29.27
CA GLU A 66 7.76 9.28 28.84
C GLU A 66 7.09 10.65 29.00
N GLN A 67 5.76 10.70 28.90
CA GLN A 67 4.97 11.93 29.05
C GLN A 67 4.33 12.11 30.44
N ASP A 68 4.69 11.28 31.42
CA ASP A 68 4.14 11.32 32.80
C ASP A 68 2.60 11.19 32.86
N ARG A 69 2.02 10.39 31.94
CA ARG A 69 0.56 10.15 31.80
C ARG A 69 0.14 8.75 32.22
N LEU A 70 0.75 8.19 33.27
CA LEU A 70 0.50 6.81 33.71
C LEU A 70 -0.66 6.62 34.70
N ARG A 71 -1.40 7.67 35.06
CA ARG A 71 -2.44 7.63 36.12
C ARG A 71 -3.45 6.47 35.98
N HIS A 72 -3.82 6.13 34.75
CA HIS A 72 -4.79 5.08 34.42
C HIS A 72 -4.17 3.92 33.62
N PHE A 73 -2.85 3.71 33.75
CA PHE A 73 -2.12 2.76 32.90
C PHE A 73 -1.15 1.91 33.72
N CYS A 74 -1.01 0.65 33.34
CA CYS A 74 -0.05 -0.24 33.98
C CYS A 74 1.39 0.20 33.69
N THR A 75 2.26 0.07 34.69
CA THR A 75 3.70 0.28 34.52
C THR A 75 4.35 -1.02 34.04
N ILE A 76 5.26 -0.91 33.08
CA ILE A 76 6.08 -2.04 32.62
C ILE A 76 7.23 -2.24 33.60
N GLU A 77 7.32 -3.46 34.11
CA GLU A 77 8.33 -3.90 35.08
C GLU A 77 9.45 -4.67 34.40
N ASP A 78 9.11 -5.50 33.42
CA ASP A 78 10.07 -6.27 32.64
C ASP A 78 9.52 -6.58 31.25
N LYS A 79 10.41 -6.90 30.31
CA LYS A 79 10.07 -7.30 28.96
C LYS A 79 11.19 -8.15 28.37
N GLY A 80 10.83 -9.10 27.52
CA GLY A 80 11.85 -9.86 26.85
C GLY A 80 11.32 -10.78 25.77
N LYS A 81 12.27 -11.51 25.20
CA LYS A 81 12.05 -12.57 24.23
C LYS A 81 12.58 -13.88 24.81
N GLN A 82 11.79 -14.94 24.69
CA GLN A 82 12.21 -16.33 24.81
C GLN A 82 12.16 -16.98 23.43
N GLU A 83 12.67 -18.21 23.30
CA GLU A 83 12.77 -18.90 22.00
C GLU A 83 11.46 -18.83 21.19
N ASP A 84 10.32 -19.14 21.84
CA ASP A 84 9.03 -19.26 21.16
C ASP A 84 8.03 -18.12 21.44
N PHE A 85 8.35 -17.19 22.34
CA PHE A 85 7.41 -16.11 22.71
C PHE A 85 8.07 -14.82 23.19
N TYR A 86 7.39 -13.70 22.95
CA TYR A 86 7.63 -12.42 23.61
C TYR A 86 6.83 -12.33 24.91
N TYR A 87 7.36 -11.63 25.92
CA TYR A 87 6.64 -11.35 27.16
C TYR A 87 6.80 -9.90 27.62
N ILE A 88 5.75 -9.40 28.29
CA ILE A 88 5.77 -8.15 29.07
C ILE A 88 5.26 -8.46 30.46
N VAL A 89 6.00 -8.03 31.47
CA VAL A 89 5.58 -8.03 32.88
C VAL A 89 5.16 -6.62 33.24
N MET A 90 3.95 -6.48 33.77
CA MET A 90 3.34 -5.20 34.10
C MET A 90 2.61 -5.24 35.44
N THR A 91 2.19 -4.07 35.92
CA THR A 91 1.39 -3.90 37.14
C THR A 91 0.20 -4.87 37.18
N MET A 92 0.06 -5.61 38.28
CA MET A 92 -1.12 -6.44 38.54
C MET A 92 -2.28 -5.58 39.04
N VAL A 93 -3.40 -5.61 38.32
CA VAL A 93 -4.64 -4.88 38.62
C VAL A 93 -5.73 -5.82 39.14
N GLY A 94 -6.84 -5.23 39.61
CA GLY A 94 -8.00 -5.94 40.13
C GLY A 94 -8.97 -6.42 39.04
N LYS A 95 -10.24 -6.62 39.41
CA LYS A 95 -11.28 -7.12 38.49
C LYS A 95 -11.60 -6.12 37.39
N SER A 96 -12.04 -6.64 36.24
CA SER A 96 -12.52 -5.80 35.14
C SER A 96 -13.84 -5.11 35.51
N LEU A 97 -14.14 -3.96 34.89
CA LEU A 97 -15.44 -3.29 35.04
C LEU A 97 -16.59 -4.15 34.49
N GLN A 98 -16.30 -5.06 33.56
CA GLN A 98 -17.27 -6.06 33.10
C GLN A 98 -17.67 -7.01 34.23
N ASP A 99 -16.70 -7.57 34.94
CA ASP A 99 -16.94 -8.54 36.01
C ASP A 99 -17.63 -7.87 37.19
N LEU A 100 -17.15 -6.70 37.62
CA LEU A 100 -17.77 -5.93 38.70
C LEU A 100 -19.23 -5.59 38.42
N ARG A 101 -19.55 -5.17 37.19
CA ARG A 101 -20.94 -4.92 36.78
C ARG A 101 -21.77 -6.20 36.84
N LEU A 102 -21.23 -7.32 36.37
CA LEU A 102 -21.91 -8.61 36.39
C LEU A 102 -22.09 -9.16 37.80
N GLU A 103 -21.28 -8.75 38.78
CA GLU A 103 -21.42 -9.12 40.19
C GLU A 103 -22.54 -8.35 40.90
N THR A 104 -22.90 -7.15 40.42
CA THR A 104 -24.08 -6.44 40.95
C THR A 104 -25.37 -7.22 40.73
N GLU A 105 -26.33 -7.05 41.64
CA GLU A 105 -27.64 -7.73 41.59
C GLU A 105 -28.38 -7.44 40.28
N LYS A 106 -28.43 -6.16 39.89
CA LYS A 106 -29.17 -5.68 38.71
C LYS A 106 -28.35 -5.67 37.42
N LYS A 107 -27.13 -6.23 37.44
CA LYS A 107 -26.18 -6.22 36.31
C LYS A 107 -25.92 -4.82 35.76
N LYS A 108 -25.93 -3.82 36.63
CA LYS A 108 -25.71 -2.40 36.35
C LYS A 108 -25.12 -1.74 37.59
N PHE A 109 -24.37 -0.68 37.40
CA PHE A 109 -23.91 0.13 38.52
C PHE A 109 -24.99 1.11 38.99
N SER A 110 -24.84 1.61 40.22
CA SER A 110 -25.53 2.80 40.68
C SER A 110 -25.12 4.00 39.82
N PHE A 111 -25.96 5.04 39.76
CA PHE A 111 -25.68 6.22 38.95
C PHE A 111 -24.36 6.90 39.35
N GLY A 112 -24.08 7.01 40.65
CA GLY A 112 -22.83 7.58 41.16
C GLY A 112 -21.60 6.82 40.65
N THR A 113 -21.59 5.50 40.84
CA THR A 113 -20.53 4.61 40.34
C THR A 113 -20.43 4.66 38.81
N ALA A 114 -21.54 4.52 38.07
CA ALA A 114 -21.55 4.50 36.61
C ALA A 114 -20.96 5.78 35.99
N ILE A 115 -21.37 6.95 36.51
CA ILE A 115 -20.93 8.25 35.98
C ILE A 115 -19.48 8.53 36.36
N SER A 116 -19.09 8.32 37.63
CA SER A 116 -17.72 8.59 38.08
C SER A 116 -16.69 7.65 37.44
N VAL A 117 -17.00 6.36 37.31
CA VAL A 117 -16.17 5.42 36.56
C VAL A 117 -16.12 5.79 35.08
N GLY A 118 -17.25 6.24 34.51
CA GLY A 118 -17.31 6.79 33.17
C GLY A 118 -16.32 7.95 32.97
N ILE A 119 -16.24 8.89 33.92
CA ILE A 119 -15.28 10.00 33.89
C ILE A 119 -13.85 9.45 33.87
N LYS A 120 -13.48 8.54 34.79
CA LYS A 120 -12.14 7.94 34.84
C LYS A 120 -11.76 7.18 33.57
N CYS A 121 -12.71 6.48 32.94
CA CYS A 121 -12.49 5.84 31.65
C CYS A 121 -12.22 6.87 30.53
N LEU A 122 -12.91 8.01 30.54
CA LEU A 122 -12.72 9.07 29.55
C LEU A 122 -11.38 9.79 29.74
N GLU A 123 -11.01 10.06 30.99
CA GLU A 123 -9.71 10.60 31.40
C GLU A 123 -8.55 9.78 30.82
N ALA A 124 -8.66 8.46 30.88
CA ALA A 124 -7.66 7.57 30.33
C ALA A 124 -7.64 7.58 28.78
N LEU A 125 -8.81 7.63 28.13
CA LEU A 125 -8.86 7.76 26.67
C LEU A 125 -8.28 9.08 26.19
N GLU A 126 -8.53 10.18 26.90
CA GLU A 126 -7.95 11.48 26.61
C GLU A 126 -6.42 11.45 26.73
N ASP A 127 -5.87 10.85 27.79
CA ASP A 127 -4.42 10.68 27.93
C ASP A 127 -3.80 9.86 26.80
N LEU A 128 -4.48 8.78 26.38
CA LEU A 128 -4.06 7.96 25.24
C LEU A 128 -4.09 8.77 23.93
N HIS A 129 -5.15 9.56 23.72
CA HIS A 129 -5.26 10.44 22.57
C HIS A 129 -4.17 11.52 22.58
N ASN A 130 -3.85 12.10 23.73
CA ASN A 130 -2.83 13.15 23.85
C ASN A 130 -1.41 12.67 23.51
N ILE A 131 -1.13 11.37 23.63
CA ILE A 131 0.13 10.78 23.14
C ILE A 131 0.08 10.35 21.66
N GLY A 132 -1.05 10.58 20.97
CA GLY A 132 -1.22 10.34 19.54
C GLY A 132 -1.81 8.98 19.14
N TYR A 133 -2.37 8.21 20.08
CA TYR A 133 -2.88 6.86 19.81
C TYR A 133 -4.39 6.76 20.02
N LEU A 134 -5.05 5.93 19.22
CA LEU A 134 -6.43 5.47 19.41
C LEU A 134 -6.42 4.08 20.04
N HIS A 135 -7.38 3.78 20.90
CA HIS A 135 -7.56 2.45 21.49
C HIS A 135 -8.20 1.47 20.50
N ARG A 136 -9.30 1.88 19.84
CA ARG A 136 -10.07 1.11 18.84
C ARG A 136 -10.75 -0.19 19.31
N ASP A 137 -10.70 -0.52 20.61
CA ASP A 137 -11.45 -1.63 21.23
C ASP A 137 -11.92 -1.27 22.64
N VAL A 138 -12.52 -0.08 22.78
CA VAL A 138 -13.06 0.41 24.05
C VAL A 138 -14.27 -0.44 24.47
N LYS A 139 -14.14 -1.15 25.59
CA LYS A 139 -15.19 -2.01 26.16
C LYS A 139 -14.98 -2.24 27.66
N PRO A 140 -16.01 -2.59 28.44
CA PRO A 140 -15.90 -2.84 29.88
C PRO A 140 -14.78 -3.82 30.30
N GLY A 141 -14.52 -4.86 29.51
CA GLY A 141 -13.49 -5.86 29.81
C GLY A 141 -12.05 -5.37 29.66
N ASN A 142 -11.84 -4.23 28.98
CA ASN A 142 -10.52 -3.61 28.82
C ASN A 142 -10.27 -2.50 29.85
N PHE A 143 -11.12 -2.38 30.86
CA PHE A 143 -10.90 -1.50 32.01
C PHE A 143 -10.97 -2.33 33.29
N ALA A 144 -10.04 -2.10 34.22
CA ALA A 144 -9.99 -2.79 35.50
C ALA A 144 -9.75 -1.81 36.65
N ILE A 145 -10.17 -2.17 37.85
CA ILE A 145 -9.88 -1.35 39.03
C ILE A 145 -8.49 -1.66 39.59
N GLY A 146 -7.95 -0.75 40.39
CA GLY A 146 -6.79 -1.05 41.22
C GLY A 146 -7.12 -2.08 42.31
N ARG A 147 -6.08 -2.46 43.05
CA ARG A 147 -6.18 -3.56 44.02
C ARG A 147 -6.43 -3.04 45.45
N PRO A 148 -7.22 -3.77 46.26
CA PRO A 148 -7.45 -3.41 47.66
C PRO A 148 -6.17 -3.42 48.48
N GLU A 149 -5.25 -4.35 48.20
CA GLU A 149 -4.01 -4.52 48.96
C GLU A 149 -3.04 -3.33 48.84
N VAL A 150 -3.25 -2.47 47.84
CA VAL A 150 -2.46 -1.26 47.58
C VAL A 150 -3.30 0.02 47.69
N ASN A 151 -4.53 -0.07 48.20
CA ASN A 151 -5.47 1.04 48.38
C ASN A 151 -5.82 1.78 47.07
N GLU A 152 -5.99 1.06 45.97
CA GLU A 152 -6.30 1.62 44.64
C GLU A 152 -7.68 1.22 44.10
N LEU A 153 -8.61 0.75 44.95
CA LEU A 153 -9.97 0.32 44.53
C LEU A 153 -10.79 1.38 43.78
N ARG A 154 -10.40 2.66 43.91
CA ARG A 154 -11.02 3.80 43.23
C ARG A 154 -10.26 4.27 42.00
N ASN A 155 -9.13 3.64 41.66
CA ASN A 155 -8.41 3.91 40.42
C ASN A 155 -8.88 2.95 39.32
N VAL A 156 -8.91 3.44 38.08
CA VAL A 156 -9.28 2.66 36.89
C VAL A 156 -8.06 2.59 35.98
N TYR A 157 -7.77 1.40 35.48
CA TYR A 157 -6.68 1.09 34.57
C TYR A 157 -7.23 0.65 33.22
N VAL A 158 -6.68 1.18 32.14
CA VAL A 158 -6.93 0.75 30.77
C VAL A 158 -5.98 -0.37 30.40
N LEU A 159 -6.53 -1.42 29.80
CA LEU A 159 -5.83 -2.65 29.45
C LEU A 159 -5.94 -2.91 27.94
N ASP A 160 -5.00 -3.70 27.43
CA ASP A 160 -5.00 -4.26 26.08
C ASP A 160 -4.92 -3.24 24.93
N PHE A 161 -3.70 -2.79 24.66
CA PHE A 161 -3.39 -1.88 23.55
C PHE A 161 -3.02 -2.60 22.25
N GLY A 162 -3.27 -3.91 22.13
CA GLY A 162 -2.96 -4.65 20.90
C GLY A 162 -3.64 -4.04 19.68
N MET A 163 -4.91 -3.65 19.82
CA MET A 163 -5.65 -3.02 18.72
C MET A 163 -5.35 -1.53 18.54
N ALA A 164 -4.49 -0.92 19.37
CA ALA A 164 -4.20 0.49 19.32
C ALA A 164 -3.52 0.89 18.01
N ARG A 165 -3.62 2.18 17.66
CA ARG A 165 -3.00 2.72 16.44
C ARG A 165 -2.67 4.19 16.60
N SER A 166 -1.46 4.58 16.19
CA SER A 166 -1.12 5.99 16.07
C SER A 166 -1.99 6.65 15.01
N TYR A 167 -2.68 7.73 15.37
CA TYR A 167 -3.41 8.59 14.43
C TYR A 167 -2.56 9.78 13.97
N ILE A 168 -1.35 9.92 14.50
CA ILE A 168 -0.34 10.90 14.09
C ILE A 168 0.90 10.24 13.46
N HIS A 169 1.64 11.01 12.69
CA HIS A 169 2.99 10.70 12.22
C HIS A 169 4.03 11.06 13.30
N ASP A 170 5.28 10.60 13.13
CA ASP A 170 6.35 10.85 14.12
C ASP A 170 6.74 12.34 14.22
N ASP A 171 6.41 13.12 13.19
CA ASP A 171 6.55 14.59 13.16
C ASP A 171 5.37 15.34 13.82
N GLY A 172 4.38 14.61 14.36
CA GLY A 172 3.19 15.17 15.00
C GLY A 172 2.03 15.49 14.05
N THR A 173 2.18 15.30 12.74
CA THR A 173 1.09 15.57 11.78
C THR A 173 0.01 14.49 11.79
N MET A 174 -1.25 14.86 11.54
CA MET A 174 -2.39 13.93 11.52
C MET A 174 -2.31 12.99 10.31
N ARG A 175 -2.52 11.69 10.51
CA ARG A 175 -2.60 10.72 9.41
C ARG A 175 -3.90 10.89 8.64
N ASN A 176 -3.82 10.85 7.31
CA ASN A 176 -5.01 10.83 6.46
C ASN A 176 -5.81 9.52 6.63
N PRO A 177 -7.15 9.58 6.57
CA PRO A 177 -7.98 8.39 6.66
C PRO A 177 -7.72 7.45 5.50
N ARG A 178 -7.54 6.16 5.78
CA ARG A 178 -7.50 5.14 4.73
C ARG A 178 -8.87 5.04 4.04
N ALA A 179 -8.86 4.82 2.73
CA ALA A 179 -10.08 4.70 1.92
C ALA A 179 -11.00 3.56 2.39
N LEU A 180 -10.44 2.49 2.96
CA LEU A 180 -11.17 1.39 3.58
C LEU A 180 -10.36 0.80 4.73
N THR A 181 -11.05 0.40 5.80
CA THR A 181 -10.44 -0.34 6.91
C THR A 181 -11.27 -1.58 7.20
N GLY A 182 -10.62 -2.70 7.57
CA GLY A 182 -11.36 -3.85 8.08
C GLY A 182 -12.04 -3.53 9.41
N PHE A 183 -13.09 -4.26 9.77
CA PHE A 183 -13.75 -4.13 11.07
C PHE A 183 -12.74 -4.37 12.21
N ARG A 184 -12.78 -3.52 13.24
CA ARG A 184 -11.90 -3.56 14.40
C ARG A 184 -12.73 -3.23 15.65
N GLY A 185 -12.41 -3.91 16.75
CA GLY A 185 -13.07 -3.75 18.04
C GLY A 185 -14.19 -4.78 18.27
N THR A 186 -14.77 -4.74 19.45
CA THR A 186 -15.83 -5.65 19.88
C THR A 186 -17.19 -5.20 19.35
N LEU A 187 -17.88 -6.08 18.60
CA LEU A 187 -19.09 -5.78 17.82
C LEU A 187 -20.15 -4.96 18.57
N LYS A 188 -20.38 -5.33 19.83
CA LYS A 188 -21.34 -4.68 20.73
C LYS A 188 -21.03 -3.20 20.97
N TYR A 189 -19.77 -2.83 21.22
CA TYR A 189 -19.37 -1.45 21.56
C TYR A 189 -18.79 -0.69 20.37
N ALA A 190 -18.48 -1.36 19.26
CA ALA A 190 -17.88 -0.72 18.09
C ALA A 190 -18.72 0.47 17.57
N PRO A 191 -18.10 1.61 17.23
CA PRO A 191 -18.78 2.84 16.86
C PRO A 191 -19.39 2.72 15.46
N LEU A 192 -20.33 3.61 15.10
CA LEU A 192 -21.01 3.52 13.79
C LEU A 192 -20.01 3.55 12.62
N SER A 193 -18.91 4.31 12.75
CA SER A 193 -17.81 4.37 11.78
C SER A 193 -17.18 3.00 11.50
N ALA A 194 -17.03 2.13 12.51
CA ALA A 194 -16.50 0.78 12.34
C ALA A 194 -17.45 -0.12 11.55
N HIS A 195 -18.76 0.02 11.77
CA HIS A 195 -19.80 -0.75 11.05
C HIS A 195 -19.86 -0.40 9.56
N ILE A 196 -19.46 0.82 9.19
CA ILE A 196 -19.38 1.26 7.79
C ILE A 196 -17.95 1.22 7.22
N LEU A 197 -17.02 0.55 7.92
CA LEU A 197 -15.63 0.30 7.51
C LEU A 197 -14.78 1.57 7.26
N ARG A 198 -15.13 2.67 7.94
CA ARG A 198 -14.39 3.93 7.90
C ARG A 198 -13.21 3.87 8.86
N GLU A 199 -12.13 4.56 8.52
CA GLU A 199 -11.02 4.78 9.46
C GLU A 199 -11.56 5.42 10.75
N LEU A 200 -11.15 4.85 11.88
CA LEU A 200 -11.54 5.35 13.20
C LEU A 200 -10.68 6.55 13.59
N CYS A 201 -11.29 7.51 14.28
CA CYS A 201 -10.62 8.63 14.92
C CYS A 201 -11.02 8.75 16.39
N ARG A 202 -10.52 9.78 17.08
CA ARG A 202 -10.71 9.99 18.52
C ARG A 202 -12.19 9.96 18.96
N LYS A 203 -13.08 10.55 18.15
CA LYS A 203 -14.51 10.59 18.46
C LYS A 203 -15.16 9.20 18.48
N ASP A 204 -14.59 8.24 17.75
CA ASP A 204 -15.12 6.89 17.62
C ASP A 204 -14.79 6.04 18.88
N ASP A 205 -13.65 6.31 19.54
CA ASP A 205 -13.35 5.78 20.89
C ASP A 205 -14.29 6.38 21.95
N VAL A 206 -14.63 7.67 21.84
CA VAL A 206 -15.61 8.34 22.72
C VAL A 206 -17.03 7.81 22.50
N GLU A 207 -17.45 7.53 21.26
CA GLU A 207 -18.75 6.90 20.98
C GLU A 207 -18.84 5.50 21.60
N SER A 208 -17.76 4.72 21.50
CA SER A 208 -17.66 3.38 22.12
C SER A 208 -17.73 3.46 23.65
N TRP A 209 -17.03 4.44 24.23
CA TRP A 209 -17.10 4.76 25.66
C TRP A 209 -18.53 5.11 26.10
N LEU A 210 -19.25 5.91 25.34
CA LEU A 210 -20.63 6.27 25.67
C LEU A 210 -21.55 5.04 25.69
N TYR A 211 -21.39 4.10 24.76
CA TYR A 211 -22.14 2.83 24.80
C TYR A 211 -21.82 2.01 26.05
N MET A 212 -20.56 1.98 26.48
CA MET A 212 -20.15 1.36 27.73
C MET A 212 -20.81 2.03 28.95
N VAL A 213 -20.80 3.37 29.03
CA VAL A 213 -21.42 4.13 30.14
C VAL A 213 -22.94 3.96 30.19
N VAL A 214 -23.60 3.91 29.03
CA VAL A 214 -25.04 3.57 28.96
C VAL A 214 -25.28 2.18 29.54
N GLU A 215 -24.48 1.18 29.18
CA GLU A 215 -24.62 -0.15 29.75
C GLU A 215 -24.32 -0.21 31.25
N PHE A 216 -23.35 0.56 31.74
CA PHE A 216 -23.12 0.70 33.18
C PHE A 216 -24.36 1.23 33.90
N THR A 217 -25.07 2.18 33.28
CA THR A 217 -26.20 2.89 33.87
C THR A 217 -27.51 2.09 33.86
N VAL A 218 -27.81 1.40 32.75
CA VAL A 218 -29.10 0.70 32.56
C VAL A 218 -28.97 -0.81 32.39
N GLY A 219 -27.75 -1.36 32.38
CA GLY A 219 -27.45 -2.79 32.34
C GLY A 219 -27.59 -3.46 30.97
N LYS A 220 -28.00 -2.71 29.93
CA LYS A 220 -28.25 -3.23 28.58
C LYS A 220 -28.07 -2.18 27.49
N LEU A 221 -27.75 -2.65 26.29
CA LEU A 221 -27.85 -1.87 25.04
C LEU A 221 -29.03 -2.35 24.18
N PRO A 222 -29.61 -1.50 23.31
CA PRO A 222 -30.74 -1.87 22.44
C PRO A 222 -30.49 -3.08 21.53
N TRP A 223 -29.22 -3.34 21.19
CA TRP A 223 -28.75 -4.44 20.34
C TRP A 223 -28.11 -5.59 21.11
N ARG A 224 -28.36 -5.73 22.43
CA ARG A 224 -27.72 -6.75 23.28
C ARG A 224 -27.94 -8.21 22.83
N ASN A 225 -29.03 -8.48 22.11
CA ASN A 225 -29.42 -9.82 21.65
C ASN A 225 -29.18 -10.02 20.14
N MET A 226 -28.50 -9.08 19.48
CA MET A 226 -28.16 -9.17 18.07
C MET A 226 -26.75 -9.71 17.94
N THR A 227 -26.54 -10.65 17.01
CA THR A 227 -25.23 -11.24 16.70
C THR A 227 -24.70 -10.77 15.34
N GLU A 228 -25.59 -10.39 14.43
CA GLU A 228 -25.25 -9.96 13.08
C GLU A 228 -24.70 -8.53 13.03
N MET A 229 -23.54 -8.36 12.40
CA MET A 229 -22.84 -7.08 12.34
C MET A 229 -23.67 -5.97 11.69
N ASN A 230 -24.32 -6.28 10.56
CA ASN A 230 -25.13 -5.30 9.84
C ASN A 230 -26.34 -4.84 10.66
N ASP A 231 -27.03 -5.75 11.34
CA ASP A 231 -28.22 -5.43 12.14
C ASP A 231 -27.86 -4.54 13.33
N ILE A 232 -26.73 -4.81 13.98
CA ILE A 232 -26.20 -3.96 15.06
C ILE A 232 -25.86 -2.57 14.52
N GLY A 233 -25.23 -2.47 13.35
CA GLY A 233 -24.93 -1.20 12.69
C GLY A 233 -26.19 -0.41 12.34
N ILE A 234 -27.22 -1.08 11.81
CA ILE A 234 -28.54 -0.49 11.51
C ILE A 234 -29.21 0.00 12.81
N SER A 235 -29.19 -0.81 13.86
CA SER A 235 -29.74 -0.46 15.18
C SER A 235 -29.07 0.78 15.76
N LYS A 236 -27.74 0.88 15.67
CA LYS A 236 -26.95 2.06 16.07
C LYS A 236 -27.33 3.31 15.27
N LYS A 237 -27.50 3.18 13.94
CA LYS A 237 -27.95 4.26 13.06
C LYS A 237 -29.38 4.71 13.41
N GLN A 238 -30.27 3.78 13.71
CA GLN A 238 -31.64 4.10 14.14
C GLN A 238 -31.68 4.82 15.49
N CYS A 239 -30.70 4.59 16.37
CA CYS A 239 -30.57 5.31 17.64
C CYS A 239 -30.25 6.82 17.48
N ARG A 240 -30.00 7.29 16.24
CA ARG A 240 -29.91 8.73 15.92
C ARG A 240 -31.25 9.40 15.62
N LYS A 241 -32.34 8.63 15.51
CA LYS A 241 -33.71 9.13 15.33
C LYS A 241 -34.44 9.15 16.67
N ASP A 242 -35.43 10.01 16.86
CA ASP A 242 -36.13 10.22 18.15
C ASP A 242 -36.57 8.93 18.85
N LYS A 243 -37.22 7.99 18.12
CA LYS A 243 -37.66 6.71 18.69
C LYS A 243 -36.48 5.85 19.16
N GLY A 244 -35.39 5.80 18.40
CA GLY A 244 -34.19 5.05 18.75
C GLY A 244 -33.38 5.71 19.87
N LEU A 245 -33.34 7.04 19.91
CA LEU A 245 -32.67 7.82 20.95
C LEU A 245 -33.29 7.54 22.32
N ARG A 246 -34.63 7.52 22.39
CA ARG A 246 -35.38 7.12 23.60
C ARG A 246 -35.12 5.66 23.99
N LYS A 247 -34.88 4.77 23.02
CA LYS A 247 -34.57 3.36 23.27
C LYS A 247 -33.16 3.17 23.82
N LEU A 248 -32.18 3.94 23.35
CA LEU A 248 -30.79 3.88 23.80
C LEU A 248 -30.59 4.51 25.18
N PHE A 249 -31.14 5.71 25.41
CA PHE A 249 -30.95 6.47 26.65
C PHE A 249 -32.12 6.36 27.63
N GLY A 250 -33.04 5.42 27.42
CA GLY A 250 -34.15 5.17 28.32
C GLY A 250 -33.65 4.72 29.70
N GLY A 251 -33.76 5.60 30.70
CA GLY A 251 -33.23 5.38 32.05
C GLY A 251 -31.83 5.95 32.30
N CYS A 252 -31.24 6.66 31.32
CA CYS A 252 -29.96 7.37 31.47
C CYS A 252 -30.19 8.88 31.75
N PRO A 253 -29.20 9.60 32.32
CA PRO A 253 -29.23 11.06 32.40
C PRO A 253 -29.37 11.71 31.02
N ARG A 254 -30.19 12.77 30.92
CA ARG A 254 -30.41 13.49 29.65
C ARG A 254 -29.11 14.00 29.02
N LYS A 255 -28.11 14.30 29.85
CA LYS A 255 -26.78 14.75 29.43
C LYS A 255 -26.08 13.77 28.48
N TYR A 256 -26.40 12.47 28.52
CA TYR A 256 -25.81 11.49 27.60
C TYR A 256 -26.25 11.69 26.14
N ILE A 257 -27.45 12.24 25.92
CA ILE A 257 -27.92 12.63 24.59
C ILE A 257 -27.07 13.78 24.05
N GLU A 258 -26.78 14.77 24.88
CA GLU A 258 -25.92 15.91 24.52
C GLU A 258 -24.51 15.42 24.14
N ILE A 259 -23.97 14.45 24.88
CA ILE A 259 -22.67 13.83 24.56
C ILE A 259 -22.70 13.10 23.21
N LEU A 260 -23.75 12.34 22.90
CA LEU A 260 -23.87 11.68 21.59
C LEU A 260 -23.90 12.70 20.45
N GLN A 261 -24.58 13.83 20.65
CA GLN A 261 -24.62 14.93 19.68
C GLN A 261 -23.24 15.58 19.50
N ILE A 262 -22.42 15.66 20.54
CA ILE A 262 -21.01 16.08 20.42
C ILE A 262 -20.27 15.10 19.50
N CYS A 263 -20.34 13.78 19.76
CA CYS A 263 -19.68 12.76 18.94
C CYS A 263 -20.09 12.79 17.45
N ASP A 264 -21.37 13.06 17.17
CA ASP A 264 -21.90 13.15 15.81
C ASP A 264 -21.47 14.44 15.09
N LYS A 265 -21.30 15.55 15.82
CA LYS A 265 -20.85 16.84 15.26
C LYS A 265 -19.33 16.90 15.04
N THR A 266 -18.53 16.20 15.86
CA THR A 266 -17.07 16.18 15.74
C THR A 266 -16.63 15.56 14.40
N LYS A 267 -15.78 16.25 13.63
CA LYS A 267 -15.27 15.71 12.35
C LYS A 267 -14.08 14.78 12.58
N PHE A 268 -13.62 14.14 11.50
CA PHE A 268 -12.54 13.15 11.56
C PHE A 268 -11.24 13.71 12.17
N PHE A 269 -10.84 14.92 11.77
CA PHE A 269 -9.60 15.55 12.22
C PHE A 269 -9.75 16.36 13.53
N ASP A 270 -10.97 16.57 13.99
CA ASP A 270 -11.24 17.40 15.15
C ASP A 270 -10.91 16.65 16.45
N THR A 271 -10.59 17.38 17.51
CA THR A 271 -10.47 16.84 18.86
C THR A 271 -11.87 16.82 19.48
N PRO A 272 -12.32 15.71 20.10
CA PRO A 272 -13.54 15.73 20.92
C PRO A 272 -13.42 16.77 22.03
N ASP A 273 -14.51 17.48 22.33
CA ASP A 273 -14.55 18.47 23.40
C ASP A 273 -14.65 17.77 24.77
N TYR A 274 -13.52 17.25 25.26
CA TYR A 274 -13.45 16.48 26.51
C TYR A 274 -13.94 17.29 27.70
N GLU A 275 -13.53 18.56 27.81
CA GLU A 275 -13.97 19.49 28.86
C GLU A 275 -15.49 19.63 28.91
N LYS A 276 -16.14 19.80 27.75
CA LYS A 276 -17.61 19.85 27.71
C LYS A 276 -18.23 18.52 28.13
N ILE A 277 -17.64 17.39 27.73
CA ILE A 277 -18.13 16.06 28.12
C ILE A 277 -17.97 15.86 29.65
N TYR A 278 -16.85 16.26 30.26
CA TYR A 278 -16.67 16.21 31.73
C TYR A 278 -17.71 17.07 32.44
N SER A 279 -17.94 18.30 31.98
CA SER A 279 -18.98 19.19 32.52
C SER A 279 -20.37 18.53 32.47
N LEU A 280 -20.71 17.87 31.36
CA LEU A 280 -21.97 17.14 31.20
C LEU A 280 -22.07 15.93 32.14
N MET A 281 -20.97 15.21 32.36
CA MET A 281 -20.91 14.08 33.30
C MET A 281 -21.05 14.54 34.76
N HIS A 282 -20.35 15.59 35.18
CA HIS A 282 -20.50 16.16 36.52
C HIS A 282 -21.92 16.71 36.76
N SER A 283 -22.51 17.39 35.77
CA SER A 283 -23.90 17.82 35.82
C SER A 283 -24.85 16.63 35.93
N ALA A 284 -24.58 15.49 35.28
CA ALA A 284 -25.40 14.29 35.42
C ALA A 284 -25.36 13.69 36.84
N ILE A 285 -24.23 13.77 37.55
CA ILE A 285 -24.15 13.35 38.98
C ILE A 285 -25.08 14.22 39.84
N GLN A 286 -25.04 15.53 39.62
CA GLN A 286 -25.89 16.49 40.35
C GLN A 286 -27.39 16.29 40.03
N ASP A 287 -27.73 16.15 38.75
CA ASP A 287 -29.12 15.95 38.28
C ASP A 287 -29.73 14.66 38.84
N THR A 288 -28.91 13.61 39.00
CA THR A 288 -29.36 12.32 39.56
C THR A 288 -29.35 12.29 41.09
N LYS A 289 -28.82 13.32 41.76
CA LYS A 289 -28.63 13.40 43.23
C LYS A 289 -27.91 12.16 43.80
N SER A 290 -27.00 11.57 43.03
CA SER A 290 -26.31 10.34 43.40
C SER A 290 -25.04 10.66 44.18
N GLN A 291 -24.74 9.86 45.20
CA GLN A 291 -23.44 9.90 45.86
C GLN A 291 -22.40 9.18 45.00
N GLU A 292 -21.23 9.81 44.81
CA GLU A 292 -20.14 9.23 44.04
C GLU A 292 -19.48 8.03 44.74
N TYR A 293 -19.34 8.12 46.07
CA TYR A 293 -18.71 7.11 46.92
C TYR A 293 -19.67 6.68 48.04
N PRO A 294 -19.51 5.46 48.59
CA PRO A 294 -18.61 4.39 48.12
C PRO A 294 -19.02 3.84 46.75
N TYR A 295 -18.07 3.35 45.95
CA TYR A 295 -18.41 2.61 44.73
C TYR A 295 -19.14 1.30 45.08
N ASP A 296 -19.90 0.77 44.14
CA ASP A 296 -20.77 -0.40 44.38
C ASP A 296 -20.02 -1.66 44.83
N TRP A 297 -18.71 -1.75 44.57
CA TRP A 297 -17.84 -2.85 44.99
C TRP A 297 -17.07 -2.59 46.30
N GLU A 298 -17.15 -1.37 46.85
CA GLU A 298 -16.60 -1.04 48.15
C GLU A 298 -17.61 -1.51 49.22
N LYS A 299 -17.33 -2.65 49.86
CA LYS A 299 -18.14 -3.15 50.97
C LYS A 299 -18.00 -2.20 52.16
N ILE A 300 -19.10 -1.60 52.62
CA ILE A 300 -19.16 -0.93 53.93
C ILE A 300 -19.12 -2.04 54.99
N ASN A 301 -17.99 -2.22 55.66
CA ASN A 301 -17.96 -2.98 56.91
C ASN A 301 -18.66 -2.14 57.98
N ALA A 302 -19.96 -2.38 58.16
CA ALA A 302 -20.70 -1.89 59.31
C ALA A 302 -20.25 -2.68 60.54
N LYS A 303 -19.15 -2.26 61.17
CA LYS A 303 -18.77 -2.45 62.58
C LYS A 303 -17.40 -1.82 62.81
N GLU A 304 -17.30 -1.03 63.87
CA GLU A 304 -16.10 -0.36 64.42
C GLU A 304 -15.83 1.07 63.94
N GLU A 305 -16.75 1.98 64.25
CA GLU A 305 -16.38 3.35 64.64
C GLU A 305 -17.14 3.75 65.92
N MET A 306 -16.48 3.61 67.07
CA MET A 306 -16.75 4.42 68.26
C MET A 306 -15.45 4.59 69.07
N LYS A 307 -15.21 5.85 69.49
CA LYS A 307 -14.21 6.41 70.43
C LYS A 307 -12.88 6.84 69.80
N GLU A 308 -12.64 8.16 69.65
CA GLU A 308 -11.99 9.09 70.63
C GLU A 308 -10.50 8.74 70.83
N GLU A 309 -9.47 9.59 70.69
CA GLU A 309 -9.17 11.02 70.95
C GLU A 309 -7.99 11.42 70.02
N GLY A 310 -7.74 12.66 69.61
CA GLY A 310 -7.43 13.82 70.46
C GLY A 310 -5.92 14.04 70.56
N THR A 311 -5.42 15.08 69.87
CA THR A 311 -4.21 15.88 70.19
C THR A 311 -2.84 15.18 70.28
N GLY A 312 -1.93 15.43 69.33
CA GLY A 312 -0.51 15.16 69.59
C GLY A 312 0.53 15.19 68.47
N ILE A 313 0.41 15.94 67.35
CA ILE A 313 1.52 15.98 66.35
C ILE A 313 1.73 17.38 65.73
N LEU A 314 1.53 18.46 66.50
CA LEU A 314 1.68 19.84 65.99
C LEU A 314 2.87 20.63 66.58
N SER A 315 3.82 19.97 67.25
CA SER A 315 4.99 20.64 67.84
C SER A 315 6.35 20.38 67.17
N GLN A 316 6.47 19.51 66.16
CA GLN A 316 7.78 19.14 65.58
C GLN A 316 8.10 19.66 64.17
N TYR A 317 7.18 20.34 63.48
CA TYR A 317 7.39 20.72 62.06
C TYR A 317 7.53 22.22 61.79
N LYS A 318 7.92 23.03 62.78
CA LYS A 318 8.02 24.49 62.66
C LYS A 318 9.43 25.07 62.47
N SER A 319 10.51 24.29 62.36
CA SER A 319 11.88 24.85 62.36
C SER A 319 12.75 24.66 61.11
N SER A 320 12.23 24.19 59.97
CA SER A 320 13.06 24.05 58.77
C SER A 320 12.24 24.15 57.50
N VAL A 321 12.06 25.36 56.97
CA VAL A 321 12.16 25.74 55.53
C VAL A 321 11.89 27.25 55.45
N VAL A 322 12.93 28.07 55.58
CA VAL A 322 12.98 29.43 55.01
C VAL A 322 14.36 29.62 54.38
N GLY A 323 14.38 29.86 53.06
CA GLY A 323 15.37 30.62 52.28
C GLY A 323 16.85 30.24 52.33
N VAL A 324 17.36 29.64 51.23
CA VAL A 324 18.79 29.76 50.83
C VAL A 324 18.86 30.08 49.32
N PRO A 325 19.59 31.13 48.88
CA PRO A 325 19.70 31.50 47.47
C PRO A 325 20.70 30.64 46.69
N ILE A 326 20.43 30.42 45.40
CA ILE A 326 21.27 29.65 44.46
C ILE A 326 22.52 30.48 44.08
N LYS A 327 23.72 29.90 44.20
CA LYS A 327 25.00 30.57 43.88
C LYS A 327 25.31 30.52 42.37
N LYS A 328 25.93 31.59 41.85
CA LYS A 328 26.08 31.94 40.42
C LYS A 328 27.03 31.09 39.53
N ASN A 329 27.53 29.92 39.93
CA ASN A 329 28.49 29.12 39.13
C ASN A 329 28.21 27.58 39.19
N GLN A 330 27.06 27.09 38.68
CA GLN A 330 26.77 25.63 38.62
C GLN A 330 26.45 25.14 37.19
N ASN A 331 26.75 23.87 36.91
CA ASN A 331 26.52 23.20 35.63
C ASN A 331 25.01 23.03 35.35
N THR A 332 24.59 23.11 34.08
CA THR A 332 23.16 23.09 33.67
C THR A 332 22.45 21.82 34.12
N GLU A 333 23.14 20.66 34.10
CA GLU A 333 22.57 19.39 34.56
C GLU A 333 22.34 19.35 36.07
N GLU A 334 23.22 19.97 36.87
CA GLU A 334 23.04 20.06 38.32
C GLU A 334 21.88 20.98 38.69
N ILE A 335 21.69 22.07 37.94
CA ILE A 335 20.54 22.99 38.10
C ILE A 335 19.23 22.26 37.77
N ILE A 336 19.20 21.49 36.68
CA ILE A 336 18.03 20.66 36.30
C ILE A 336 17.75 19.62 37.39
N GLN A 337 18.76 18.95 37.93
CA GLN A 337 18.56 17.97 39.02
C GLN A 337 18.05 18.64 40.30
N ALA A 338 18.59 19.81 40.68
CA ALA A 338 18.16 20.55 41.86
C ALA A 338 16.71 21.05 41.73
N LEU A 339 16.33 21.56 40.55
CA LEU A 339 14.95 21.99 40.26
C LEU A 339 13.98 20.81 40.30
N ASN A 340 14.31 19.70 39.65
CA ASN A 340 13.49 18.48 39.68
C ASN A 340 13.29 17.95 41.11
N ARG A 341 14.33 18.03 41.95
CA ARG A 341 14.24 17.62 43.36
C ARG A 341 13.25 18.50 44.13
N ARG A 342 13.32 19.83 43.97
CA ARG A 342 12.38 20.78 44.59
C ARG A 342 10.95 20.62 44.08
N ILE A 343 10.77 20.42 42.78
CA ILE A 343 9.45 20.15 42.17
C ILE A 343 8.84 18.88 42.76
N SER A 344 9.64 17.83 42.92
CA SER A 344 9.22 16.58 43.54
C SER A 344 8.77 16.77 45.00
N GLU A 345 9.49 17.58 45.78
CA GLU A 345 9.13 17.90 47.16
C GLU A 345 7.80 18.67 47.24
N TYR A 346 7.58 19.67 46.39
CA TYR A 346 6.32 20.41 46.34
C TYR A 346 5.14 19.55 45.86
N ARG A 347 5.34 18.69 44.85
CA ARG A 347 4.32 17.72 44.41
C ARG A 347 3.95 16.75 45.53
N LYS A 348 4.94 16.28 46.31
CA LYS A 348 4.71 15.38 47.46
C LYS A 348 4.00 16.09 48.62
N TYR A 349 4.22 17.39 48.79
CA TYR A 349 3.49 18.19 49.77
C TYR A 349 2.02 18.37 49.35
N LEU A 350 1.78 18.72 48.08
CA LEU A 350 0.44 18.94 47.52
C LEU A 350 -0.38 17.65 47.37
N SER A 351 0.27 16.49 47.21
CA SER A 351 -0.45 15.21 47.20
C SER A 351 -0.99 14.80 48.58
N ARG A 352 -0.48 15.41 49.65
CA ARG A 352 -0.88 15.13 51.03
C ARG A 352 -1.79 16.19 51.65
N HIS A 353 -1.96 17.33 50.99
CA HIS A 353 -2.70 18.47 51.55
C HIS A 353 -3.68 19.05 50.53
N SER A 354 -4.86 19.46 51.02
CA SER A 354 -5.89 20.05 50.17
C SER A 354 -5.41 21.36 49.53
N HIS A 355 -5.63 21.47 48.22
CA HIS A 355 -5.30 22.64 47.39
C HIS A 355 -6.17 23.87 47.74
N SER A 356 -7.25 23.68 48.52
CA SER A 356 -8.10 24.79 48.99
C SER A 356 -7.52 25.57 50.17
N THR A 357 -6.49 25.04 50.85
CA THR A 357 -5.84 25.68 52.00
C THR A 357 -4.84 26.77 51.58
N TYR A 358 -4.63 27.81 52.41
CA TYR A 358 -3.69 28.90 52.12
C TYR A 358 -2.26 28.42 51.80
N LEU A 359 -1.76 27.44 52.59
CA LEU A 359 -0.46 26.82 52.37
C LEU A 359 -0.43 25.96 51.10
N GLY A 360 -1.51 25.25 50.78
CA GLY A 360 -1.66 24.51 49.52
C GLY A 360 -1.61 25.45 48.31
N LYS A 361 -2.30 26.59 48.34
CA LYS A 361 -2.25 27.60 47.26
C LYS A 361 -0.86 28.19 47.07
N LYS A 362 -0.14 28.49 48.17
CA LYS A 362 1.23 29.03 48.12
C LYS A 362 2.24 28.00 47.60
N ALA A 363 2.07 26.73 47.96
CA ALA A 363 2.87 25.62 47.44
C ALA A 363 2.61 25.37 45.95
N LEU A 364 1.36 25.49 45.50
CA LEU A 364 0.98 25.35 44.09
C LEU A 364 1.61 26.46 43.23
N SER A 365 1.50 27.71 43.66
CA SER A 365 2.14 28.85 42.97
C SER A 365 3.67 28.72 42.90
N SER A 366 4.30 28.22 43.97
CA SER A 366 5.76 27.99 43.97
C SER A 366 6.15 26.83 43.04
N LEU A 367 5.31 25.79 42.94
CA LEU A 367 5.50 24.66 42.04
C LEU A 367 5.37 25.08 40.57
N GLU A 368 4.41 25.94 40.24
CA GLU A 368 4.21 26.48 38.90
C GLU A 368 5.43 27.28 38.43
N ILE A 369 5.99 28.15 39.29
CA ILE A 369 7.20 28.92 38.98
C ILE A 369 8.40 27.99 38.71
N LEU A 370 8.58 26.95 39.54
CA LEU A 370 9.70 26.00 39.37
C LEU A 370 9.55 25.14 38.10
N ILE A 371 8.33 24.73 37.75
CA ILE A 371 8.06 23.99 36.50
C ILE A 371 8.33 24.88 35.28
N GLN A 372 8.00 26.17 35.37
CA GLN A 372 8.25 27.13 34.31
C GLN A 372 9.77 27.37 34.11
N GLU A 373 10.53 27.57 35.18
CA GLU A 373 12.00 27.67 35.11
C GLU A 373 12.63 26.39 34.53
N LEU A 374 12.15 25.21 34.92
CA LEU A 374 12.64 23.93 34.36
C LEU A 374 12.33 23.82 32.86
N ALA A 375 11.14 24.21 32.43
CA ALA A 375 10.73 24.18 31.03
C ALA A 375 11.58 25.12 30.17
N GLU A 376 11.88 26.34 30.65
CA GLU A 376 12.75 27.29 29.96
C GLU A 376 14.18 26.74 29.79
N ILE A 377 14.75 26.16 30.85
CA ILE A 377 16.10 25.56 30.83
C ILE A 377 16.13 24.32 29.90
N GLN A 378 15.08 23.50 29.90
CA GLN A 378 14.97 22.33 29.01
C GLN A 378 14.71 22.71 27.55
N GLN A 379 13.98 23.78 27.29
CA GLN A 379 13.74 24.29 25.94
C GLN A 379 15.03 24.83 25.31
N MET A 380 15.90 25.45 26.11
CA MET A 380 17.27 25.79 25.70
C MET A 380 18.18 24.58 25.40
N ASN A 381 17.73 23.35 25.70
CA ASN A 381 18.42 22.07 25.42
C ASN A 381 17.76 21.25 24.29
N LYS A 382 16.51 21.56 23.90
CA LYS A 382 15.76 20.85 22.85
C LYS A 382 16.09 21.29 21.42
N THR A 383 16.89 22.32 21.22
CA THR A 383 17.48 22.64 19.92
C THR A 383 18.57 21.63 19.56
N LYS A 384 18.25 20.33 19.46
CA LYS A 384 19.15 19.34 18.85
C LYS A 384 18.96 19.37 17.33
N ILE A 385 20.06 19.60 16.64
CA ILE A 385 20.25 19.67 15.19
C ILE A 385 19.70 18.41 14.50
N PRO A 386 18.92 18.51 13.39
CA PRO A 386 18.55 17.34 12.58
C PRO A 386 19.80 16.76 11.88
N PRO A 387 19.93 15.42 11.75
CA PRO A 387 21.07 14.80 11.08
C PRO A 387 21.17 15.21 9.61
N PRO A 388 22.37 15.16 8.99
CA PRO A 388 22.55 15.50 7.59
C PRO A 388 21.69 14.59 6.67
N PRO A 389 21.19 15.11 5.53
CA PRO A 389 20.25 14.38 4.69
C PRO A 389 20.91 13.15 4.05
N SER A 390 20.28 11.97 4.13
CA SER A 390 20.79 10.75 3.51
C SER A 390 20.60 10.80 2.00
N ILE A 391 21.60 10.32 1.25
CA ILE A 391 21.53 10.24 -0.21
C ILE A 391 22.03 8.88 -0.64
N SER A 392 21.24 8.19 -1.45
CA SER A 392 21.54 6.82 -1.89
C SER A 392 21.07 6.54 -3.31
N ILE A 393 21.78 5.64 -3.97
CA ILE A 393 21.43 5.07 -5.27
C ILE A 393 20.76 3.72 -4.98
N GLU A 394 19.53 3.54 -5.42
CA GLU A 394 18.79 2.29 -5.32
C GLU A 394 18.63 1.67 -6.70
N ILE A 395 18.96 0.39 -6.81
CA ILE A 395 18.86 -0.36 -8.06
C ILE A 395 17.42 -0.85 -8.19
N ILE A 396 16.63 -0.24 -9.08
CA ILE A 396 15.26 -0.68 -9.34
C ILE A 396 15.32 -1.97 -10.15
N SER A 397 16.05 -1.96 -11.26
CA SER A 397 16.40 -3.17 -12.00
C SER A 397 17.85 -3.12 -12.44
N ASN A 398 18.52 -4.27 -12.37
CA ASN A 398 19.86 -4.46 -12.90
C ASN A 398 19.85 -4.93 -14.38
N GLY A 399 18.69 -5.05 -15.02
CA GLY A 399 18.53 -5.50 -16.42
C GLY A 399 18.20 -6.99 -16.61
N THR A 400 18.14 -7.76 -15.53
CA THR A 400 17.73 -9.18 -15.58
C THR A 400 16.21 -9.30 -15.63
N THR A 401 15.68 -10.32 -16.32
CA THR A 401 14.23 -10.66 -16.42
C THR A 401 13.31 -9.61 -17.08
N HIS A 402 12.36 -9.01 -16.36
CA HIS A 402 11.28 -8.22 -16.99
C HIS A 402 11.62 -6.79 -17.32
N LEU A 403 12.55 -6.19 -16.58
CA LEU A 403 12.78 -4.76 -16.62
C LEU A 403 14.20 -4.49 -17.06
N LYS A 404 14.37 -3.67 -18.10
CA LYS A 404 15.68 -3.14 -18.47
C LYS A 404 16.30 -2.35 -17.31
N PRO A 405 17.60 -2.11 -17.33
CA PRO A 405 18.28 -1.38 -16.25
C PRO A 405 17.61 -0.06 -15.87
N CYS A 406 17.46 0.17 -14.57
CA CYS A 406 16.81 1.36 -14.04
C CYS A 406 17.28 1.60 -12.60
N VAL A 407 17.64 2.84 -12.26
CA VAL A 407 18.09 3.19 -10.90
C VAL A 407 17.43 4.47 -10.42
N VAL A 408 17.28 4.61 -9.11
CA VAL A 408 16.74 5.82 -8.48
C VAL A 408 17.77 6.40 -7.52
N ILE A 409 18.01 7.71 -7.59
CA ILE A 409 18.71 8.42 -6.54
C ILE A 409 17.69 8.98 -5.56
N HIS A 410 17.74 8.48 -4.34
CA HIS A 410 16.93 8.94 -3.23
C HIS A 410 17.60 10.09 -2.49
N THR A 411 16.80 11.11 -2.19
CA THR A 411 17.13 12.17 -1.23
C THR A 411 16.00 12.33 -0.23
N ASN A 412 16.21 13.12 0.82
CA ASN A 412 15.17 13.38 1.82
C ASN A 412 13.91 14.06 1.27
N TYR A 413 13.97 14.69 0.10
CA TYR A 413 12.88 15.53 -0.43
C TYR A 413 12.42 15.15 -1.83
N LYS A 414 13.33 14.63 -2.66
CA LYS A 414 13.12 14.34 -4.08
C LYS A 414 13.80 13.04 -4.46
N ASP A 415 13.18 12.36 -5.41
CA ASP A 415 13.77 11.19 -6.05
C ASP A 415 13.99 11.47 -7.53
N TYR A 416 15.11 10.97 -8.04
CA TYR A 416 15.57 11.16 -9.40
C TYR A 416 15.71 9.79 -10.06
N LEU A 417 14.87 9.52 -11.07
CA LEU A 417 14.86 8.25 -11.78
C LEU A 417 15.82 8.33 -12.98
N PHE A 418 16.66 7.32 -13.17
CA PHE A 418 17.51 7.18 -14.36
C PHE A 418 17.01 6.00 -15.18
N ASN A 419 16.55 6.33 -16.39
CA ASN A 419 15.82 5.49 -17.33
C ASN A 419 14.47 5.02 -16.81
N CYS A 420 13.47 4.94 -17.69
CA CYS A 420 12.11 4.51 -17.38
C CYS A 420 11.64 3.45 -18.38
N PRO A 421 12.19 2.23 -18.30
CA PRO A 421 11.82 1.15 -19.20
C PRO A 421 10.40 0.63 -19.01
N GLU A 422 9.95 -0.12 -20.00
CA GLU A 422 8.64 -0.78 -20.01
C GLU A 422 8.41 -1.65 -18.76
N GLY A 423 7.30 -1.47 -18.05
CA GLY A 423 6.98 -2.17 -16.81
C GLY A 423 7.40 -1.44 -15.53
N THR A 424 8.07 -0.26 -15.64
CA THR A 424 8.50 0.53 -14.47
C THR A 424 7.33 0.88 -13.54
N SER A 425 6.19 1.29 -14.08
CA SER A 425 4.99 1.65 -13.30
C SER A 425 4.49 0.49 -12.41
N ARG A 426 4.36 -0.71 -13.01
CA ARG A 426 3.98 -1.96 -12.36
C ARG A 426 4.99 -2.32 -11.27
N PHE A 427 6.27 -2.17 -11.57
CA PHE A 427 7.37 -2.50 -10.68
C PHE A 427 7.42 -1.61 -9.43
N LEU A 428 7.29 -0.29 -9.59
CA LEU A 428 7.25 0.66 -8.48
C LEU A 428 6.02 0.41 -7.58
N ALA A 429 4.88 0.05 -8.16
CA ALA A 429 3.66 -0.30 -7.41
C ALA A 429 3.79 -1.62 -6.63
N ALA A 430 4.50 -2.61 -7.18
CA ALA A 430 4.69 -3.92 -6.58
C ALA A 430 5.64 -3.88 -5.37
N ASN A 431 6.76 -3.17 -5.49
CA ASN A 431 7.84 -3.20 -4.50
C ASN A 431 7.69 -2.16 -3.38
N ARG A 432 6.45 -1.69 -3.13
CA ARG A 432 6.11 -0.71 -2.08
C ARG A 432 6.89 0.61 -2.17
N LEU A 433 7.49 0.89 -3.32
CA LEU A 433 8.10 2.18 -3.68
C LEU A 433 7.03 3.25 -3.98
N LYS A 434 5.84 3.12 -3.39
CA LYS A 434 4.69 4.03 -3.54
C LYS A 434 4.93 5.40 -2.89
N ALA A 435 6.06 5.55 -2.19
CA ALA A 435 6.53 6.78 -1.58
C ALA A 435 7.65 7.47 -2.38
N ILE A 436 7.91 7.04 -3.63
CA ILE A 436 8.87 7.76 -4.47
C ILE A 436 8.37 9.18 -4.69
N ASN A 437 9.15 10.14 -4.21
CA ASN A 437 8.94 11.55 -4.42
C ASN A 437 9.50 11.98 -5.79
N LEU A 438 9.07 11.29 -6.85
CA LEU A 438 9.62 11.45 -8.19
C LEU A 438 9.32 12.87 -8.68
N THR A 439 10.38 13.58 -9.07
CA THR A 439 10.25 14.91 -9.68
C THR A 439 10.89 14.97 -11.05
N ASP A 440 11.91 14.17 -11.31
CA ASP A 440 12.72 14.24 -12.52
C ASP A 440 13.12 12.83 -12.97
N ILE A 441 13.04 12.60 -14.29
CA ILE A 441 13.51 11.38 -14.96
C ILE A 441 14.62 11.76 -15.94
N PHE A 442 15.76 11.10 -15.84
CA PHE A 442 16.93 11.31 -16.69
C PHE A 442 17.13 10.11 -17.61
N PHE A 443 17.33 10.36 -18.90
CA PHE A 443 17.53 9.31 -19.89
C PHE A 443 18.98 9.30 -20.37
N THR A 444 19.68 8.18 -20.17
CA THR A 444 21.08 7.99 -20.60
C THR A 444 21.20 7.81 -22.10
N ARG A 445 20.14 7.31 -22.76
CA ARG A 445 20.10 7.12 -24.20
C ARG A 445 18.75 7.44 -24.79
N ASP A 446 18.83 7.69 -26.08
CA ASP A 446 17.73 8.17 -26.89
C ASP A 446 17.02 7.01 -27.64
N THR A 447 16.59 5.96 -26.94
CA THR A 447 15.91 4.80 -27.54
C THR A 447 14.59 4.47 -26.85
N TRP A 448 13.67 3.80 -27.55
CA TRP A 448 12.37 3.41 -26.98
C TRP A 448 12.49 2.71 -25.63
N GLU A 449 13.43 1.76 -25.50
CA GLU A 449 13.61 0.98 -24.27
C GLU A 449 13.88 1.83 -23.02
N HIS A 450 14.41 3.05 -23.18
CA HIS A 450 14.70 3.96 -22.07
C HIS A 450 13.47 4.76 -21.64
N PHE A 451 12.49 4.94 -22.54
CA PHE A 451 11.30 5.77 -22.33
C PHE A 451 9.99 4.97 -22.26
N ALA A 452 9.98 3.70 -22.64
CA ALA A 452 8.78 2.91 -22.87
C ALA A 452 7.81 2.85 -21.66
N GLY A 453 8.32 2.98 -20.43
CA GLY A 453 7.50 3.01 -19.22
C GLY A 453 6.92 4.36 -18.83
N VAL A 454 7.28 5.46 -19.53
CA VAL A 454 6.86 6.83 -19.18
C VAL A 454 5.34 6.96 -19.26
N SER A 455 4.71 6.50 -20.34
CA SER A 455 3.26 6.54 -20.51
C SER A 455 2.52 5.82 -19.38
N GLY A 456 3.00 4.63 -18.99
CA GLY A 456 2.43 3.87 -17.87
C GLY A 456 2.61 4.62 -16.53
N LEU A 457 3.76 5.23 -16.31
CA LEU A 457 4.07 5.96 -15.09
C LEU A 457 3.21 7.22 -14.92
N LEU A 458 3.02 8.01 -15.99
CA LEU A 458 2.19 9.22 -16.00
C LEU A 458 0.70 8.92 -15.75
N LYS A 459 0.23 7.74 -16.18
CA LYS A 459 -1.16 7.28 -15.98
C LYS A 459 -1.41 6.64 -14.62
N THR A 460 -0.36 6.31 -13.86
CA THR A 460 -0.53 5.65 -12.57
C THR A 460 -1.01 6.66 -11.52
N PRO A 461 -1.98 6.32 -10.65
CA PRO A 461 -2.47 7.23 -9.59
C PRO A 461 -1.42 7.69 -8.55
N ILE A 462 -0.13 7.34 -8.72
CA ILE A 462 1.01 7.91 -7.98
C ILE A 462 1.03 9.44 -8.12
N ALA A 463 0.44 10.00 -9.18
CA ALA A 463 0.26 11.43 -9.38
C ALA A 463 -0.93 12.07 -8.62
N SER A 464 -1.71 11.30 -7.84
CA SER A 464 -2.95 11.77 -7.19
C SER A 464 -2.94 11.74 -5.65
N SER A 465 -1.78 12.04 -5.04
CA SER A 465 -1.73 12.30 -3.60
C SER A 465 -2.36 13.65 -3.27
N SER A 466 -3.66 13.68 -2.95
CA SER A 466 -4.43 14.60 -2.07
C SER A 466 -4.21 16.13 -2.08
N SER A 467 -3.26 16.69 -2.81
CA SER A 467 -3.14 18.10 -3.15
C SER A 467 -3.64 18.26 -4.58
N LYS A 468 -4.56 19.18 -4.81
CA LYS A 468 -4.95 19.68 -6.14
C LYS A 468 -3.79 20.35 -6.93
N LEU A 469 -2.54 20.07 -6.58
CA LEU A 469 -1.37 20.46 -7.36
C LEU A 469 -0.98 19.26 -8.20
N GLU A 470 -1.19 19.36 -9.51
CA GLU A 470 -0.58 18.47 -10.50
C GLU A 470 0.92 18.37 -10.22
N ARG A 471 1.39 17.18 -9.87
CA ARG A 471 2.82 16.95 -9.62
C ARG A 471 3.51 16.86 -10.98
N ILE A 472 4.16 17.95 -11.40
CA ILE A 472 4.91 18.02 -12.67
C ILE A 472 6.15 17.13 -12.56
N ILE A 473 6.18 16.04 -13.33
CA ILE A 473 7.38 15.21 -13.55
C ILE A 473 8.14 15.81 -14.74
N ARG A 474 9.42 16.11 -14.55
CA ARG A 474 10.29 16.66 -15.60
C ARG A 474 11.07 15.56 -16.29
N LEU A 475 11.11 15.60 -17.61
CA LEU A 475 11.85 14.65 -18.42
C LEU A 475 13.15 15.30 -18.91
N HIS A 476 14.30 14.68 -18.64
CA HIS A 476 15.63 15.18 -18.97
C HIS A 476 16.30 14.24 -19.95
N GLY A 477 16.54 14.71 -21.17
CA GLY A 477 17.13 13.94 -22.25
C GLY A 477 17.01 14.69 -23.57
N SER A 478 16.91 13.97 -24.68
CA SER A 478 16.66 14.57 -25.99
C SER A 478 15.34 15.35 -26.03
N HIS A 479 15.40 16.62 -26.44
CA HIS A 479 14.25 17.54 -26.40
C HIS A 479 13.04 17.04 -27.20
N ASN A 480 13.27 16.40 -28.36
CA ASN A 480 12.18 15.91 -29.20
C ASN A 480 11.38 14.77 -28.55
N LYS A 481 12.04 13.88 -27.79
CA LYS A 481 11.40 12.68 -27.21
C LYS A 481 10.75 12.98 -25.88
N THR A 482 11.34 13.87 -25.10
CA THR A 482 10.71 14.39 -23.88
C THR A 482 9.39 15.11 -24.21
N LYS A 483 9.39 15.96 -25.25
CA LYS A 483 8.18 16.63 -25.77
C LYS A 483 7.11 15.66 -26.29
N TYR A 484 7.49 14.52 -26.86
CA TYR A 484 6.53 13.48 -27.29
C TYR A 484 5.64 13.00 -26.13
N PHE A 485 6.22 12.69 -24.98
CA PHE A 485 5.44 12.23 -23.83
C PHE A 485 4.72 13.36 -23.10
N GLU A 486 5.28 14.56 -23.06
CA GLU A 486 4.61 15.73 -22.48
C GLU A 486 3.29 16.03 -23.21
N LEU A 487 3.29 15.94 -24.55
CA LEU A 487 2.10 16.18 -25.38
C LEU A 487 1.08 15.04 -25.36
N GLN A 488 1.50 13.81 -25.06
CA GLN A 488 0.57 12.66 -24.91
C GLN A 488 -0.40 12.82 -23.73
N ASN A 489 -0.11 13.69 -22.76
CA ASN A 489 -1.01 13.98 -21.63
C ASN A 489 -2.20 14.89 -22.00
N ASP A 490 -2.10 15.70 -23.05
CA ASP A 490 -3.08 16.76 -23.35
C ASP A 490 -4.15 16.39 -24.39
N HIS A 491 -4.24 15.14 -24.82
CA HIS A 491 -5.20 14.66 -25.84
C HIS A 491 -5.21 15.47 -27.16
N SER A 492 -4.20 16.30 -27.40
CA SER A 492 -4.10 17.15 -28.59
C SER A 492 -3.35 16.45 -29.71
N ASP A 493 -3.91 16.49 -30.93
CA ASP A 493 -3.19 16.19 -32.16
C ASP A 493 -2.08 17.25 -32.34
N ALA A 494 -0.86 16.90 -31.96
CA ALA A 494 0.31 17.75 -32.13
C ALA A 494 1.13 17.30 -33.34
N ASP A 495 1.40 18.23 -34.26
CA ASP A 495 2.35 18.02 -35.34
C ASP A 495 3.78 18.01 -34.78
N PHE A 496 4.43 16.85 -34.82
CA PHE A 496 5.83 16.72 -34.44
C PHE A 496 6.74 17.24 -35.56
N PRO A 497 7.60 18.25 -35.31
CA PRO A 497 8.52 18.75 -36.32
C PRO A 497 9.53 17.66 -36.72
N SER A 498 9.63 17.39 -38.02
CA SER A 498 10.62 16.48 -38.60
C SER A 498 12.02 17.09 -38.48
N THR A 499 12.71 16.84 -37.38
CA THR A 499 14.12 17.22 -37.23
C THR A 499 14.98 15.97 -37.12
N VAL A 500 16.12 16.02 -37.82
CA VAL A 500 17.06 14.91 -37.99
C VAL A 500 17.49 14.37 -36.62
N ALA A 501 17.22 13.08 -36.38
CA ALA A 501 17.56 12.39 -35.15
C ALA A 501 19.08 12.29 -34.99
N THR A 502 19.68 13.18 -34.21
CA THR A 502 21.03 12.95 -33.67
C THR A 502 20.91 11.94 -32.54
N LYS A 503 21.48 10.74 -32.72
CA LYS A 503 21.57 9.73 -31.66
C LYS A 503 22.49 10.27 -30.56
N LEU A 504 21.90 10.74 -29.46
CA LEU A 504 22.63 11.29 -28.33
C LEU A 504 22.69 10.25 -27.20
N ASP A 505 23.90 9.95 -26.74
CA ASP A 505 24.10 9.26 -25.46
C ASP A 505 24.57 10.31 -24.44
N ILE A 506 24.02 10.26 -23.23
CA ILE A 506 24.20 11.26 -22.19
C ILE A 506 24.73 10.56 -20.94
N ALA A 507 25.86 11.07 -20.42
CA ALA A 507 26.34 10.72 -19.09
C ALA A 507 25.94 11.81 -18.09
N PHE A 508 25.62 11.42 -16.86
CA PHE A 508 25.22 12.34 -15.80
C PHE A 508 26.23 12.31 -14.67
N LEU A 509 26.88 13.44 -14.43
CA LEU A 509 27.70 13.66 -13.24
C LEU A 509 26.80 14.25 -12.14
N VAL A 510 26.63 13.51 -11.04
CA VAL A 510 25.82 13.90 -9.90
C VAL A 510 26.73 14.38 -8.77
N GLU A 511 26.82 15.70 -8.62
CA GLU A 511 27.55 16.34 -7.53
C GLU A 511 26.60 16.68 -6.38
N LEU A 512 26.98 16.27 -5.17
CA LEU A 512 26.19 16.58 -3.98
C LEU A 512 26.49 17.99 -3.49
N LYS A 513 25.44 18.74 -3.12
CA LYS A 513 25.63 19.98 -2.35
C LYS A 513 26.34 19.67 -1.02
N PRO A 514 27.27 20.54 -0.57
CA PRO A 514 27.85 20.44 0.77
C PRO A 514 26.75 20.22 1.82
N PRO A 515 26.93 19.33 2.80
CA PRO A 515 26.00 19.28 3.91
C PRO A 515 25.95 20.66 4.57
N GLN A 516 24.75 21.21 4.79
CA GLN A 516 24.61 22.45 5.55
C GLN A 516 25.28 22.26 6.91
N ARG A 517 26.19 23.17 7.27
CA ARG A 517 26.83 23.17 8.59
C ARG A 517 25.72 23.36 9.63
N PRO A 518 25.68 22.54 10.68
CA PRO A 518 24.72 22.77 11.73
C PRO A 518 25.04 24.07 12.47
N LEU A 519 24.01 24.71 13.01
CA LEU A 519 24.16 25.88 13.86
C LEU A 519 24.86 25.49 15.18
N ASP A 520 25.84 26.29 15.59
CA ASP A 520 26.51 26.18 16.88
C ASP A 520 25.70 26.88 17.96
N ILE A 521 25.04 26.08 18.79
CA ILE A 521 24.16 26.54 19.86
C ILE A 521 24.93 27.41 20.87
N GLN A 522 26.22 27.18 21.09
CA GLN A 522 27.03 27.98 22.02
C GLN A 522 27.32 29.36 21.44
N LYS A 523 27.64 29.46 20.15
CA LYS A 523 27.84 30.75 19.47
C LYS A 523 26.55 31.57 19.42
N ILE A 524 25.42 30.92 19.14
CA ILE A 524 24.08 31.55 19.15
C ILE A 524 23.72 32.10 20.52
N LYS A 525 23.91 31.32 21.59
CA LYS A 525 23.65 31.76 22.97
C LYS A 525 24.53 32.94 23.35
N LYS A 526 25.81 32.93 22.96
CA LYS A 526 26.76 34.03 23.21
C LYS A 526 26.35 35.33 22.52
N LEU A 527 25.84 35.25 21.30
CA LEU A 527 25.40 36.40 20.50
C LEU A 527 23.96 36.87 20.83
N LYS A 528 23.27 36.21 21.76
CA LYS A 528 21.89 36.53 22.17
C LYS A 528 20.93 36.65 20.99
N ILE A 529 21.01 35.71 20.06
CA ILE A 529 20.16 35.69 18.86
C ILE A 529 18.79 35.12 19.27
N PRO A 530 17.67 35.85 19.03
CA PRO A 530 16.34 35.39 19.41
C PRO A 530 15.93 34.17 18.59
N SER A 531 15.20 33.25 19.22
CA SER A 531 14.63 32.07 18.55
C SER A 531 13.51 32.50 17.59
N GLY A 532 13.50 32.00 16.35
CA GLY A 532 12.48 32.37 15.35
C GLY A 532 12.99 32.40 13.90
N PRO A 533 12.40 33.23 13.02
CA PRO A 533 12.72 33.30 11.59
C PRO A 533 14.21 33.55 11.31
N HIS A 534 14.86 34.39 12.12
CA HIS A 534 16.29 34.68 12.06
C HIS A 534 17.17 33.43 12.19
N MET A 535 16.72 32.41 12.93
CA MET A 535 17.48 31.15 13.05
C MET A 535 17.40 30.29 11.81
N LYS A 536 16.29 30.39 11.07
CA LYS A 536 16.16 29.75 9.76
C LYS A 536 17.08 30.43 8.74
N GLN A 537 17.08 31.77 8.71
CA GLN A 537 17.93 32.56 7.82
C GLN A 537 19.43 32.28 8.05
N LEU A 538 19.89 32.34 9.31
CA LEU A 538 21.28 32.00 9.64
C LEU A 538 21.66 30.55 9.32
N LYS A 539 20.71 29.61 9.42
CA LYS A 539 20.92 28.21 9.03
C LYS A 539 21.01 28.03 7.52
N ASP A 540 20.26 28.84 6.77
CA ASP A 540 20.25 28.85 5.31
C ASP A 540 21.48 29.61 4.74
N GLY A 541 22.34 30.16 5.61
CA GLY A 541 23.55 30.88 5.24
C GLY A 541 23.33 32.37 4.99
N GLU A 542 22.19 32.92 5.40
CA GLU A 542 21.84 34.33 5.24
C GLU A 542 22.28 35.13 6.47
N ASP A 543 22.92 36.27 6.22
CA ASP A 543 23.25 37.25 7.26
C ASP A 543 21.98 37.93 7.77
N ILE A 544 21.92 38.22 9.07
CA ILE A 544 20.75 38.86 9.68
C ILE A 544 21.12 40.19 10.34
N THR A 545 20.13 41.07 10.45
CA THR A 545 20.20 42.25 11.32
C THR A 545 19.15 42.11 12.40
N LEU A 546 19.57 42.17 13.67
CA LEU A 546 18.68 42.10 14.80
C LEU A 546 17.94 43.43 15.01
N SER A 547 16.83 43.38 15.76
CA SER A 547 16.02 44.57 16.09
C SER A 547 16.76 45.64 16.89
N ASP A 548 17.92 45.30 17.46
CA ASP A 548 18.82 46.22 18.16
C ASP A 548 19.93 46.80 17.26
N GLY A 549 19.87 46.53 15.94
CA GLY A 549 20.80 47.04 14.94
C GLY A 549 22.09 46.23 14.76
N ARG A 550 22.27 45.12 15.50
CA ARG A 550 23.46 44.25 15.34
C ARG A 550 23.36 43.42 14.06
N PHE A 551 24.38 43.52 13.20
CA PHE A 551 24.57 42.66 12.03
C PHE A 551 25.33 41.39 12.43
N ILE A 552 24.79 40.22 12.09
CA ILE A 552 25.38 38.92 12.42
C ILE A 552 25.55 38.12 11.14
N LYS A 553 26.79 37.72 10.86
CA LYS A 553 27.08 36.84 9.72
C LYS A 553 26.72 35.40 10.03
N ALA A 554 26.21 34.68 9.04
CA ALA A 554 25.88 33.26 9.18
C ALA A 554 27.11 32.43 9.64
N GLU A 555 28.29 32.70 9.11
CA GLU A 555 29.55 32.04 9.49
C GLU A 555 29.90 32.14 10.98
N GLU A 556 29.48 33.20 11.67
CA GLU A 556 29.78 33.42 13.08
C GLU A 556 29.02 32.46 14.01
N VAL A 557 27.99 31.80 13.50
CA VAL A 557 27.08 30.95 14.29
C VAL A 557 26.99 29.51 13.78
N LEU A 558 27.73 29.14 12.73
CA LEU A 558 27.80 27.78 12.22
C LEU A 558 28.89 26.97 12.94
N SER A 559 28.69 25.64 13.08
CA SER A 559 29.62 24.73 13.75
C SER A 559 30.96 24.62 13.01
N ASP A 560 32.05 24.40 13.73
CA ASP A 560 33.41 24.30 13.16
C ASP A 560 33.75 22.91 12.59
N ILE A 561 32.78 21.99 12.56
CA ILE A 561 32.94 20.64 11.99
C ILE A 561 33.20 20.78 10.48
N LYS A 562 34.42 20.44 10.04
CA LYS A 562 34.77 20.38 8.62
C LYS A 562 33.90 19.34 7.92
N ALA A 563 33.31 19.73 6.79
CA ALA A 563 32.51 18.82 5.98
C ALA A 563 33.36 17.62 5.54
N LYS A 564 32.80 16.40 5.65
CA LYS A 564 33.37 15.20 5.01
C LYS A 564 33.56 15.46 3.51
N PRO A 565 34.49 14.75 2.83
CA PRO A 565 34.68 14.88 1.39
C PRO A 565 33.34 14.72 0.65
N LEU A 566 33.10 15.62 -0.30
CA LEU A 566 31.91 15.58 -1.15
C LEU A 566 32.13 14.52 -2.21
N TYR A 567 31.54 13.35 -1.99
CA TYR A 567 31.51 12.31 -3.00
C TYR A 567 30.51 12.65 -4.10
N ALA A 568 30.94 12.53 -5.34
CA ALA A 568 30.07 12.54 -6.52
C ALA A 568 29.77 11.11 -6.99
N CYS A 569 28.78 10.99 -7.87
CA CYS A 569 28.51 9.78 -8.64
C CYS A 569 28.52 10.11 -10.13
N LEU A 570 29.08 9.24 -10.96
CA LEU A 570 28.93 9.31 -12.41
C LEU A 570 27.96 8.21 -12.86
N ILE A 571 26.96 8.55 -13.66
CA ILE A 571 26.06 7.59 -14.32
C ILE A 571 26.38 7.63 -15.81
N VAL A 572 26.73 6.49 -16.39
CA VAL A 572 27.23 6.40 -17.76
C VAL A 572 26.67 5.20 -18.52
N GLU A 573 26.39 5.44 -19.79
CA GLU A 573 26.09 4.39 -20.76
C GLU A 573 26.88 4.64 -22.04
N CYS A 574 27.75 3.70 -22.40
CA CYS A 574 28.54 3.74 -23.63
C CYS A 574 28.14 2.57 -24.51
N ASN A 575 27.54 2.84 -25.67
CA ASN A 575 27.12 1.81 -26.63
C ASN A 575 28.09 1.63 -27.81
N ASP A 576 29.15 2.43 -27.87
CA ASP A 576 30.13 2.43 -28.94
C ASP A 576 31.47 2.95 -28.44
N LEU A 577 32.52 2.13 -28.53
CA LEU A 577 33.87 2.50 -28.07
C LEU A 577 34.40 3.78 -28.74
N ARG A 578 33.94 4.11 -29.95
CA ARG A 578 34.32 5.35 -30.65
C ARG A 578 33.88 6.61 -29.91
N LYS A 579 32.92 6.49 -28.99
CA LYS A 579 32.44 7.60 -28.14
C LYS A 579 33.26 7.76 -26.86
N LEU A 580 34.05 6.76 -26.46
CA LEU A 580 34.85 6.82 -25.24
C LEU A 580 35.79 8.04 -25.16
N PRO A 581 36.46 8.50 -26.25
CA PRO A 581 37.27 9.72 -26.22
C PRO A 581 36.51 10.97 -25.77
N SER A 582 35.19 11.04 -25.99
CA SER A 582 34.37 12.17 -25.52
C SER A 582 34.22 12.22 -24.00
N LEU A 583 34.30 11.06 -23.32
CA LEU A 583 34.33 10.95 -21.86
C LEU A 583 35.74 11.19 -21.33
N GLN A 584 36.76 10.62 -21.97
CA GLN A 584 38.17 10.79 -21.57
C GLN A 584 38.59 12.27 -21.61
N ASN A 585 38.20 12.99 -22.66
CA ASN A 585 38.57 14.39 -22.86
C ASN A 585 37.55 15.38 -22.26
N ASN A 586 36.54 14.90 -21.52
CA ASN A 586 35.51 15.76 -20.96
C ASN A 586 36.09 16.66 -19.87
N THR A 587 35.95 17.97 -20.04
CA THR A 587 36.51 18.96 -19.11
C THR A 587 35.91 18.86 -17.69
N LEU A 588 34.66 18.41 -17.55
CA LEU A 588 34.01 18.23 -16.24
C LEU A 588 34.58 17.05 -15.45
N LEU A 589 35.16 16.05 -16.13
CA LEU A 589 35.74 14.87 -15.48
C LEU A 589 37.21 15.05 -15.11
N ARG A 590 37.88 16.10 -15.64
CA ARG A 590 39.31 16.35 -15.44
C ARG A 590 39.71 16.40 -13.96
N ASP A 591 38.92 17.09 -13.12
CA ASP A 591 39.18 17.22 -11.69
C ASP A 591 39.06 15.89 -10.93
N TYR A 592 38.33 14.93 -11.48
CA TYR A 592 38.18 13.59 -10.90
C TYR A 592 39.32 12.67 -11.32
N TYR A 593 39.80 12.77 -12.57
CA TYR A 593 41.01 12.07 -13.01
C TYR A 593 42.26 12.53 -12.25
N SER A 594 42.38 13.84 -12.01
CA SER A 594 43.49 14.40 -11.25
C SER A 594 43.33 14.29 -9.73
N GLN A 595 42.26 13.63 -9.26
CA GLN A 595 41.95 13.42 -7.84
C GLN A 595 41.77 14.71 -7.01
N ASN A 596 41.49 15.85 -7.67
CA ASN A 596 41.12 17.10 -7.02
C ASN A 596 39.70 17.03 -6.40
N LYS A 597 38.82 16.26 -7.03
CA LYS A 597 37.48 15.89 -6.53
C LYS A 597 37.39 14.37 -6.41
N SER A 598 36.51 13.87 -5.54
CA SER A 598 36.36 12.44 -5.29
C SER A 598 35.05 11.88 -5.84
N LEU A 599 35.16 10.86 -6.70
CA LEU A 599 34.02 9.99 -7.03
C LEU A 599 33.90 8.88 -6.00
N ARG A 600 32.67 8.51 -5.63
CA ARG A 600 32.43 7.30 -4.85
C ARG A 600 32.00 6.14 -5.73
N TYR A 601 31.07 6.41 -6.63
CA TYR A 601 30.48 5.42 -7.52
C TYR A 601 30.54 5.86 -8.97
N VAL A 602 30.79 4.90 -9.86
CA VAL A 602 30.44 5.02 -11.28
C VAL A 602 29.41 3.93 -11.59
N VAL A 603 28.22 4.32 -12.04
CA VAL A 603 27.12 3.42 -12.40
C VAL A 603 27.13 3.21 -13.91
N HIS A 604 27.33 1.97 -14.33
CA HIS A 604 27.49 1.58 -15.73
C HIS A 604 26.27 0.83 -16.23
N PHE A 605 25.59 1.44 -17.21
CA PHE A 605 24.57 0.80 -18.04
C PHE A 605 25.17 0.12 -19.29
N THR A 606 26.46 0.39 -19.55
CA THR A 606 27.26 -0.11 -20.68
C THR A 606 27.28 -1.64 -20.78
N GLU A 607 27.03 -2.17 -21.97
CA GLU A 607 27.07 -3.61 -22.26
C GLU A 607 28.46 -4.25 -22.03
N ASN A 608 28.47 -5.56 -21.73
CA ASN A 608 29.69 -6.30 -21.45
C ASN A 608 30.72 -6.32 -22.58
N SER A 609 30.27 -6.27 -23.84
CA SER A 609 31.16 -6.23 -25.02
C SER A 609 32.11 -5.03 -24.97
N ILE A 610 31.60 -3.89 -24.53
CA ILE A 610 32.34 -2.63 -24.38
C ILE A 610 32.99 -2.55 -23.01
N LEU A 611 32.26 -2.90 -21.96
CA LEU A 611 32.75 -2.84 -20.58
C LEU A 611 34.01 -3.70 -20.39
N ASN A 612 34.11 -4.82 -21.12
CA ASN A 612 35.26 -5.70 -21.05
C ASN A 612 36.43 -5.32 -21.95
N SER A 613 36.29 -4.30 -22.81
CA SER A 613 37.38 -3.84 -23.68
C SER A 613 38.54 -3.28 -22.86
N VAL A 614 39.74 -3.35 -23.42
CA VAL A 614 40.96 -2.86 -22.77
C VAL A 614 40.89 -1.35 -22.56
N GLU A 615 40.37 -0.63 -23.54
CA GLU A 615 40.23 0.83 -23.54
C GLU A 615 39.25 1.28 -22.45
N TYR A 616 38.10 0.63 -22.34
CA TYR A 616 37.09 0.98 -21.33
C TYR A 616 37.55 0.65 -19.91
N LYS A 617 38.21 -0.50 -19.71
CA LYS A 617 38.83 -0.87 -18.42
C LYS A 617 39.92 0.10 -18.01
N SER A 618 40.76 0.53 -18.95
CA SER A 618 41.79 1.56 -18.72
C SER A 618 41.15 2.89 -18.30
N TRP A 619 40.07 3.30 -18.96
CA TRP A 619 39.32 4.50 -18.58
C TRP A 619 38.70 4.37 -17.18
N MET A 620 38.10 3.23 -16.83
CA MET A 620 37.56 3.01 -15.48
C MET A 620 38.67 3.11 -14.41
N ALA A 621 39.83 2.49 -14.65
CA ALA A 621 40.97 2.54 -13.74
C ALA A 621 41.51 3.97 -13.51
N SER A 622 41.33 4.88 -14.48
CA SER A 622 41.80 6.27 -14.37
C SER A 622 41.12 7.07 -13.23
N PHE A 623 39.99 6.61 -12.69
CA PHE A 623 39.33 7.23 -11.55
C PHE A 623 39.94 6.82 -10.18
N GLY A 624 40.85 5.85 -10.17
CA GLY A 624 41.57 5.40 -8.98
C GLY A 624 40.92 4.22 -8.25
N GLU A 625 41.72 3.52 -7.43
CA GLU A 625 41.35 2.24 -6.80
C GLU A 625 40.30 2.36 -5.67
N SER A 626 39.94 3.57 -5.23
CA SER A 626 38.94 3.76 -4.17
C SER A 626 37.50 3.89 -4.70
N VAL A 627 37.34 4.02 -6.02
CA VAL A 627 36.06 4.19 -6.71
C VAL A 627 35.43 2.82 -6.95
N GLU A 628 34.17 2.67 -6.57
CA GLU A 628 33.41 1.44 -6.82
C GLU A 628 32.59 1.57 -8.11
N HIS A 629 32.70 0.59 -9.00
CA HIS A 629 32.01 0.54 -10.28
C HIS A 629 30.77 -0.33 -10.17
N ILE A 630 29.59 0.29 -10.11
CA ILE A 630 28.28 -0.36 -10.04
C ILE A 630 27.86 -0.79 -11.44
N ILE A 631 27.73 -2.09 -11.68
CA ILE A 631 27.40 -2.65 -13.00
C ILE A 631 25.91 -3.02 -13.05
N VAL A 632 25.13 -2.30 -13.85
CA VAL A 632 23.66 -2.46 -13.99
C VAL A 632 23.27 -2.82 -15.42
N ASN A 633 24.06 -3.63 -16.12
CA ASN A 633 23.89 -3.91 -17.54
C ASN A 633 23.26 -5.29 -17.85
N GLY A 634 22.63 -5.94 -16.87
CA GLY A 634 22.06 -7.29 -16.98
C GLY A 634 22.99 -8.42 -16.54
N SER A 635 24.24 -8.12 -16.19
CA SER A 635 25.25 -9.13 -15.83
C SER A 635 25.23 -9.56 -14.36
N GLY A 636 24.45 -8.86 -13.53
CA GLY A 636 24.31 -9.21 -12.11
C GLY A 636 23.38 -10.42 -11.90
N PRO A 637 23.22 -10.86 -10.64
CA PRO A 637 22.34 -11.96 -10.32
C PRO A 637 20.88 -11.69 -10.75
N CYS A 638 20.27 -12.69 -11.37
CA CYS A 638 18.86 -12.72 -11.76
C CYS A 638 18.01 -13.13 -10.56
N LEU A 639 17.02 -12.31 -10.18
CA LEU A 639 16.17 -12.53 -9.01
C LEU A 639 14.68 -12.41 -9.37
N PRO A 640 13.78 -12.98 -8.55
CA PRO A 640 12.35 -12.73 -8.62
C PRO A 640 12.02 -11.26 -8.39
N HIS A 641 11.95 -10.51 -9.47
CA HIS A 641 11.78 -9.05 -9.55
C HIS A 641 10.35 -8.60 -9.14
N MET A 642 9.35 -9.48 -9.19
CA MET A 642 7.96 -9.19 -8.76
C MET A 642 7.42 -10.27 -7.83
N GLU A 643 7.73 -10.18 -6.53
CA GLU A 643 7.37 -11.19 -5.52
C GLU A 643 5.92 -11.71 -5.64
N ALA A 644 4.95 -10.81 -5.86
CA ALA A 644 3.53 -11.15 -5.97
C ALA A 644 3.21 -12.14 -7.13
N VAL A 645 3.89 -12.00 -8.28
CA VAL A 645 3.70 -12.88 -9.44
C VAL A 645 4.26 -14.27 -9.15
N TYR A 646 5.47 -14.34 -8.60
CA TYR A 646 6.09 -15.64 -8.25
C TYR A 646 5.32 -16.36 -7.15
N ARG A 647 4.84 -15.65 -6.11
CA ARG A 647 4.00 -16.26 -5.06
C ARG A 647 2.77 -16.94 -5.64
N ILE A 648 2.04 -16.24 -6.52
CA ILE A 648 0.80 -16.80 -7.09
C ILE A 648 1.11 -17.94 -8.07
N ASN A 649 2.19 -17.81 -8.86
CA ASN A 649 2.55 -18.83 -9.84
C ASN A 649 3.06 -20.11 -9.18
N VAL A 650 3.79 -20.02 -8.06
CA VAL A 650 4.19 -21.20 -7.27
C VAL A 650 2.96 -21.94 -6.75
N ILE A 651 1.94 -21.21 -6.27
CA ILE A 651 0.67 -21.81 -5.83
C ILE A 651 -0.01 -22.52 -7.01
N PHE A 652 -0.11 -21.86 -8.16
CA PHE A 652 -0.72 -22.48 -9.34
C PHE A 652 0.08 -23.65 -9.92
N ASN A 653 1.41 -23.58 -9.90
CA ASN A 653 2.28 -24.69 -10.28
C ASN A 653 2.12 -25.88 -9.33
N TYR A 654 1.97 -25.64 -8.02
CA TYR A 654 1.69 -26.70 -7.07
C TYR A 654 0.33 -27.38 -7.33
N ILE A 655 -0.70 -26.60 -7.68
CA ILE A 655 -2.05 -27.11 -7.96
C ILE A 655 -2.09 -27.84 -9.32
N CYS A 656 -1.52 -27.24 -10.36
CA CYS A 656 -1.58 -27.74 -11.73
C CYS A 656 -0.31 -27.37 -12.50
N PRO A 657 0.79 -28.13 -12.33
CA PRO A 657 2.08 -27.80 -12.95
C PRO A 657 2.03 -27.87 -14.48
N LYS A 658 1.09 -28.65 -15.03
CA LYS A 658 0.84 -28.76 -16.47
C LYS A 658 0.46 -27.42 -17.12
N LEU A 659 -0.37 -26.61 -16.44
CA LEU A 659 -0.87 -25.34 -16.98
C LEU A 659 -0.02 -24.14 -16.55
N PHE A 660 0.73 -24.29 -15.45
CA PHE A 660 1.51 -23.23 -14.84
C PHE A 660 2.94 -23.70 -14.62
N PRO A 661 3.86 -23.46 -15.58
CA PRO A 661 5.26 -23.79 -15.40
C PRO A 661 5.92 -22.91 -14.33
N LEU A 662 7.06 -23.34 -13.79
CA LEU A 662 7.86 -22.51 -12.89
C LEU A 662 8.45 -21.31 -13.65
N LEU A 663 8.51 -20.16 -12.98
CA LEU A 663 9.04 -18.92 -13.56
C LEU A 663 10.55 -18.81 -13.36
N HIS A 664 11.23 -18.15 -14.29
CA HIS A 664 12.66 -17.86 -14.22
C HIS A 664 12.95 -16.67 -13.27
N PRO A 665 13.99 -16.73 -12.41
CA PRO A 665 14.90 -17.86 -12.22
C PRO A 665 14.18 -19.05 -11.56
N ILE A 666 14.30 -20.22 -12.18
CA ILE A 666 13.57 -21.44 -11.78
C ILE A 666 13.98 -21.83 -10.36
N GLY A 667 12.99 -22.14 -9.51
CA GLY A 667 13.22 -22.77 -8.22
C GLY A 667 13.78 -21.83 -7.14
N PHE A 668 13.67 -20.51 -7.30
CA PHE A 668 14.05 -19.57 -6.24
C PHE A 668 13.27 -19.86 -4.94
N ASN A 669 14.01 -20.09 -3.86
CA ASN A 669 13.46 -20.35 -2.52
C ASN A 669 14.35 -19.68 -1.47
N GLY A 670 13.93 -18.53 -0.94
CA GLY A 670 14.75 -17.80 0.02
C GLY A 670 14.27 -16.38 0.30
N THR A 671 15.03 -15.69 1.13
CA THR A 671 14.83 -14.28 1.47
C THR A 671 16.10 -13.50 1.16
N ILE A 672 15.95 -12.29 0.62
CA ILE A 672 17.06 -11.39 0.27
C ILE A 672 16.89 -10.11 1.06
N GLN A 673 17.91 -9.75 1.82
CA GLN A 673 17.99 -8.51 2.58
C GLN A 673 18.79 -7.44 1.84
N GLN A 674 18.67 -6.19 2.30
CA GLN A 674 19.37 -5.05 1.70
C GLN A 674 20.90 -5.17 1.81
N ASP A 675 21.38 -5.76 2.91
CA ASP A 675 22.81 -5.86 3.24
C ASP A 675 23.44 -7.18 2.80
N ASP A 676 22.71 -8.04 2.08
CA ASP A 676 23.26 -9.30 1.57
C ASP A 676 24.38 -9.03 0.55
N ASP A 677 25.44 -9.84 0.59
CA ASP A 677 26.62 -9.67 -0.26
C ASP A 677 26.25 -9.67 -1.75
N CYS A 678 26.62 -8.60 -2.46
CA CYS A 678 26.63 -8.57 -3.93
C CYS A 678 27.90 -9.23 -4.47
N GLU A 679 27.87 -9.70 -5.72
CA GLU A 679 29.07 -10.24 -6.35
C GLU A 679 30.05 -9.08 -6.61
N LYS A 680 31.14 -9.06 -5.83
CA LYS A 680 32.20 -8.05 -5.91
C LYS A 680 33.48 -8.69 -6.42
N ILE A 681 33.97 -8.19 -7.55
CA ILE A 681 35.25 -8.61 -8.13
C ILE A 681 36.15 -7.37 -8.16
N GLY A 682 37.13 -7.29 -7.25
CA GLY A 682 37.91 -6.06 -7.05
C GLY A 682 37.01 -4.87 -6.72
N ASN A 683 37.02 -3.84 -7.57
CA ASN A 683 36.18 -2.64 -7.43
C ASN A 683 34.86 -2.70 -8.22
N TYR A 684 34.60 -3.79 -8.93
CA TYR A 684 33.40 -3.99 -9.72
C TYR A 684 32.31 -4.63 -8.84
N LEU A 685 31.15 -3.99 -8.79
CA LEU A 685 29.97 -4.45 -8.06
C LEU A 685 28.92 -4.90 -9.07
N TYR A 686 28.69 -6.20 -9.19
CA TYR A 686 27.60 -6.77 -9.99
C TYR A 686 26.35 -6.83 -9.11
N VAL A 687 25.50 -5.82 -9.29
CA VAL A 687 24.47 -5.49 -8.30
C VAL A 687 23.18 -6.27 -8.54
N ARG A 688 22.44 -6.48 -7.45
CA ARG A 688 21.11 -7.09 -7.46
C ARG A 688 20.04 -6.01 -7.56
N PRO A 689 18.84 -6.32 -8.09
CA PRO A 689 17.67 -5.49 -7.89
C PRO A 689 17.41 -5.24 -6.40
N PHE A 690 16.87 -4.07 -6.08
CA PHE A 690 16.52 -3.57 -4.73
C PHE A 690 17.67 -3.26 -3.78
N GLN A 691 18.92 -3.31 -4.25
CA GLN A 691 20.08 -2.97 -3.42
C GLN A 691 20.30 -1.45 -3.40
N ARG A 692 20.73 -0.93 -2.24
CA ARG A 692 20.92 0.51 -2.01
C ARG A 692 22.36 0.83 -1.63
N TYR A 693 22.95 1.78 -2.35
CA TYR A 693 24.32 2.25 -2.21
C TYR A 693 24.34 3.71 -1.75
N PHE A 694 24.99 4.01 -0.63
CA PHE A 694 24.91 5.34 -0.01
C PHE A 694 26.04 6.25 -0.47
N LEU A 695 25.68 7.39 -1.09
CA LEU A 695 26.59 8.52 -1.30
C LEU A 695 26.76 9.36 -0.02
N ARG A 696 25.71 9.41 0.81
CA ARG A 696 25.74 9.98 2.17
C ARG A 696 24.93 9.09 3.11
N ARG A 697 25.62 8.34 3.97
CA ARG A 697 24.99 7.43 4.94
C ARG A 697 24.24 8.21 6.04
N PRO A 698 23.07 7.73 6.50
CA PRO A 698 22.42 8.26 7.70
C PRO A 698 23.28 7.97 8.94
N VAL A 699 23.10 8.78 9.99
CA VAL A 699 23.81 8.59 11.28
C VAL A 699 23.26 7.39 12.06
N ASN A 700 21.98 7.06 11.88
CA ASN A 700 21.31 5.87 12.43
C ASN A 700 20.58 5.14 11.29
N LEU A 701 21.03 3.93 10.95
CA LEU A 701 20.30 3.04 10.04
C LEU A 701 19.48 2.08 10.89
N ASP A 702 18.16 2.19 10.84
CA ASP A 702 17.29 1.08 11.24
C ASP A 702 17.48 -0.06 10.23
N PRO A 703 17.44 -1.33 10.66
CA PRO A 703 17.48 -2.46 9.74
C PRO A 703 16.25 -2.43 8.83
N SER A 704 16.48 -2.30 7.52
CA SER A 704 15.43 -2.35 6.51
C SER A 704 14.79 -3.74 6.45
N PRO A 705 13.48 -3.84 6.15
CA PRO A 705 12.85 -5.15 5.89
C PRO A 705 13.51 -5.85 4.69
N PRO A 706 13.39 -7.18 4.58
CA PRO A 706 13.92 -7.91 3.42
C PRO A 706 13.29 -7.42 2.11
N ASN A 707 14.11 -7.33 1.08
CA ASN A 707 13.77 -6.85 -0.26
C ASN A 707 12.90 -7.86 -1.04
N VAL A 708 13.14 -9.15 -0.85
CA VAL A 708 12.35 -10.25 -1.44
C VAL A 708 12.21 -11.36 -0.41
N SER A 709 11.02 -11.92 -0.22
CA SER A 709 10.83 -13.09 0.65
C SER A 709 9.92 -14.13 0.00
N LEU A 710 10.50 -15.18 -0.57
CA LEU A 710 9.80 -16.26 -1.26
C LEU A 710 10.20 -17.62 -0.66
N THR A 711 9.79 -17.87 0.58
CA THR A 711 9.94 -19.18 1.21
C THR A 711 8.81 -20.09 0.74
N LEU A 712 9.14 -21.12 -0.07
CA LEU A 712 8.16 -22.05 -0.64
C LEU A 712 7.40 -22.82 0.44
N THR A 713 8.09 -23.26 1.48
CA THR A 713 7.52 -24.04 2.59
C THR A 713 6.38 -23.29 3.28
N ASP A 714 6.56 -21.99 3.56
CA ASP A 714 5.57 -21.16 4.24
C ASP A 714 4.31 -20.93 3.39
N LEU A 715 4.47 -20.84 2.06
CA LEU A 715 3.38 -20.66 1.12
C LEU A 715 2.54 -21.94 1.00
N LEU A 716 3.20 -23.09 0.87
CA LEU A 716 2.50 -24.38 0.71
C LEU A 716 1.87 -24.86 2.02
N LEU A 717 2.49 -24.59 3.18
CA LEU A 717 1.89 -24.87 4.49
C LEU A 717 0.55 -24.14 4.66
N GLN A 718 0.45 -22.88 4.23
CA GLN A 718 -0.81 -22.12 4.31
C GLN A 718 -1.95 -22.77 3.51
N LEU A 719 -1.64 -23.39 2.37
CA LEU A 719 -2.65 -24.11 1.57
C LEU A 719 -3.08 -25.42 2.24
N LYS A 720 -2.15 -26.12 2.88
CA LYS A 720 -2.40 -27.40 3.57
C LYS A 720 -3.12 -27.22 4.90
N GLU A 721 -2.92 -26.09 5.59
CA GLU A 721 -3.60 -25.78 6.86
C GLU A 721 -5.09 -25.47 6.67
N ASP A 722 -5.49 -24.94 5.50
CA ASP A 722 -6.90 -24.70 5.21
C ASP A 722 -7.56 -25.95 4.62
N THR A 723 -8.31 -26.66 5.48
CA THR A 723 -9.01 -27.91 5.13
C THR A 723 -9.83 -27.81 3.83
N ALA A 724 -10.62 -26.74 3.65
CA ALA A 724 -11.45 -26.57 2.45
C ALA A 724 -10.61 -26.40 1.18
N THR A 725 -9.51 -25.64 1.24
CA THR A 725 -8.56 -25.50 0.13
C THR A 725 -7.86 -26.82 -0.16
N SER A 726 -7.35 -27.51 0.85
CA SER A 726 -6.68 -28.81 0.68
C SER A 726 -7.60 -29.85 0.04
N GLU A 727 -8.83 -29.99 0.52
CA GLU A 727 -9.82 -30.92 -0.05
C GLU A 727 -10.16 -30.61 -1.51
N ALA A 728 -10.31 -29.31 -1.85
CA ALA A 728 -10.56 -28.89 -3.21
C ALA A 728 -9.38 -29.20 -4.15
N ILE A 729 -8.14 -28.99 -3.67
CA ILE A 729 -6.92 -29.33 -4.41
C ILE A 729 -6.83 -30.85 -4.62
N ASP A 730 -7.04 -31.66 -3.57
CA ASP A 730 -6.98 -33.12 -3.66
C ASP A 730 -8.06 -33.69 -4.58
N LEU A 731 -9.26 -33.08 -4.59
CA LEU A 731 -10.31 -33.43 -5.53
C LEU A 731 -9.91 -33.07 -6.97
N PHE A 732 -9.36 -31.87 -7.18
CA PHE A 732 -8.89 -31.43 -8.49
C PHE A 732 -7.80 -32.37 -9.03
N MET A 733 -6.77 -32.67 -8.23
CA MET A 733 -5.67 -33.56 -8.62
C MET A 733 -6.17 -34.95 -9.04
N ARG A 734 -7.09 -35.55 -8.27
CA ARG A 734 -7.72 -36.82 -8.64
C ARG A 734 -8.50 -36.75 -9.95
N THR A 735 -9.19 -35.64 -10.20
CA THR A 735 -9.91 -35.46 -11.47
C THR A 735 -8.99 -35.14 -12.64
N SER A 736 -7.85 -34.50 -12.40
CA SER A 736 -6.88 -34.14 -13.45
C SER A 736 -6.15 -35.35 -13.99
N ASP A 737 -5.85 -36.33 -13.14
CA ASP A 737 -5.15 -37.57 -13.54
C ASP A 737 -5.98 -38.43 -14.52
N LEU A 738 -7.30 -38.21 -14.56
CA LEU A 738 -8.22 -38.90 -15.48
C LEU A 738 -8.34 -38.21 -16.85
N LEU A 739 -7.76 -37.02 -17.02
CA LEU A 739 -7.87 -36.22 -18.24
C LEU A 739 -6.60 -36.38 -19.08
N GLU A 740 -6.70 -37.16 -20.16
CA GLU A 740 -5.61 -37.28 -21.14
C GLU A 740 -5.47 -36.02 -22.00
N SER A 741 -4.21 -35.61 -22.21
CA SER A 741 -3.86 -34.58 -23.19
C SER A 741 -3.67 -35.21 -24.55
N THR A 742 -4.44 -34.77 -25.54
CA THR A 742 -4.34 -35.33 -26.89
C THR A 742 -3.73 -34.34 -27.90
N ASP A 743 -3.80 -33.04 -27.63
CA ASP A 743 -3.20 -32.01 -28.50
C ASP A 743 -1.86 -31.53 -27.94
N SER A 744 -0.83 -31.52 -28.79
CA SER A 744 0.44 -30.82 -28.51
C SER A 744 0.39 -29.34 -28.91
N TRP A 745 -0.51 -29.00 -29.85
CA TRP A 745 -0.62 -27.69 -30.49
C TRP A 745 -2.09 -27.36 -30.90
N PRO A 746 -2.45 -26.07 -31.04
CA PRO A 746 -1.66 -24.91 -30.66
C PRO A 746 -1.53 -24.75 -29.14
N ARG A 747 -0.48 -24.10 -28.67
CA ARG A 747 -0.32 -23.67 -27.27
C ARG A 747 -0.66 -22.19 -27.18
N ILE A 748 -1.56 -21.84 -26.27
CA ILE A 748 -1.96 -20.47 -25.99
C ILE A 748 -1.36 -20.09 -24.64
N CYS A 749 -0.47 -19.10 -24.63
CA CYS A 749 0.17 -18.56 -23.45
C CYS A 749 -0.43 -17.19 -23.13
N PHE A 750 -1.00 -17.05 -21.93
CA PHE A 750 -1.58 -15.79 -21.47
C PHE A 750 -0.48 -14.97 -20.78
N LEU A 751 0.18 -14.08 -21.51
CA LEU A 751 1.27 -13.25 -20.97
C LEU A 751 0.74 -12.05 -20.13
N GLY A 752 -0.51 -11.67 -20.35
CA GLY A 752 -1.20 -10.68 -19.54
C GLY A 752 -2.71 -10.73 -19.73
N THR A 753 -3.42 -10.41 -18.65
CA THR A 753 -4.87 -10.64 -18.51
C THR A 753 -5.62 -9.47 -17.85
N SER A 754 -4.96 -8.33 -17.65
CA SER A 754 -5.52 -7.11 -17.05
C SER A 754 -6.00 -6.15 -18.13
N SER A 755 -7.04 -5.39 -17.79
CA SER A 755 -7.56 -4.27 -18.59
C SER A 755 -6.94 -2.94 -18.16
N ALA A 756 -6.62 -2.08 -19.14
CA ALA A 756 -6.18 -0.68 -19.05
C ALA A 756 -4.82 -0.43 -18.36
N VAL A 757 -4.60 -1.02 -17.18
CA VAL A 757 -3.39 -0.84 -16.38
C VAL A 757 -2.94 -2.17 -15.78
N PRO A 758 -1.61 -2.38 -15.65
CA PRO A 758 -1.10 -3.54 -14.95
C PRO A 758 -1.34 -3.44 -13.43
N THR A 759 -1.43 -4.59 -12.77
CA THR A 759 -1.48 -4.72 -11.31
C THR A 759 -0.26 -5.50 -10.82
N ASN A 760 -0.11 -5.62 -9.50
CA ASN A 760 0.95 -6.44 -8.90
C ASN A 760 0.86 -7.93 -9.29
N PHE A 761 -0.26 -8.38 -9.84
CA PHE A 761 -0.53 -9.80 -10.13
C PHE A 761 -0.81 -10.06 -11.62
N ARG A 762 -1.38 -9.10 -12.35
CA ARG A 762 -1.75 -9.22 -13.76
C ARG A 762 -1.12 -8.12 -14.62
N ASN A 763 -0.58 -8.48 -15.77
CA ASN A 763 -0.11 -7.57 -16.79
C ASN A 763 -1.24 -7.17 -17.73
N VAL A 764 -1.03 -6.12 -18.52
CA VAL A 764 -1.95 -5.79 -19.63
C VAL A 764 -1.92 -6.83 -20.75
N SER A 765 -2.94 -6.84 -21.59
CA SER A 765 -3.25 -7.99 -22.45
C SER A 765 -2.20 -8.29 -23.51
N ALA A 766 -1.82 -9.56 -23.58
CA ALA A 766 -0.96 -10.13 -24.60
C ALA A 766 -1.15 -11.65 -24.63
N TYR A 767 -1.48 -12.19 -25.81
CA TYR A 767 -1.76 -13.61 -26.01
C TYR A 767 -0.77 -14.19 -27.01
N PHE A 768 0.12 -15.06 -26.53
CA PHE A 768 1.18 -15.66 -27.35
C PHE A 768 0.77 -17.07 -27.79
N LEU A 769 0.63 -17.26 -29.09
CA LEU A 769 0.17 -18.51 -29.68
C LEU A 769 1.32 -19.17 -30.42
N GLN A 770 1.50 -20.47 -30.16
CA GLN A 770 2.43 -21.31 -30.89
C GLN A 770 1.63 -22.39 -31.59
N PHE A 771 1.69 -22.47 -32.91
CA PHE A 771 0.93 -23.46 -33.69
C PHE A 771 1.73 -24.71 -34.01
N ASN A 772 3.06 -24.59 -33.99
CA ASN A 772 4.03 -25.66 -34.14
C ASN A 772 5.38 -25.18 -33.56
N GLU A 773 6.42 -25.98 -33.69
CA GLU A 773 7.75 -25.68 -33.14
C GLU A 773 8.45 -24.46 -33.76
N ASN A 774 7.99 -24.01 -34.94
CA ASN A 774 8.65 -23.00 -35.77
C ASN A 774 7.81 -21.75 -36.01
N SER A 775 6.55 -21.72 -35.56
CA SER A 775 5.64 -20.63 -35.88
C SER A 775 4.87 -20.15 -34.66
N CYS A 776 5.13 -18.89 -34.33
CA CYS A 776 4.49 -18.18 -33.23
C CYS A 776 3.85 -16.88 -33.73
N ILE A 777 2.72 -16.52 -33.12
CA ILE A 777 2.07 -15.22 -33.31
C ILE A 777 1.72 -14.58 -31.96
N LEU A 778 1.49 -13.27 -31.98
CA LEU A 778 0.88 -12.54 -30.88
C LEU A 778 -0.48 -12.00 -31.27
N ILE A 779 -1.42 -12.03 -30.35
CA ILE A 779 -2.68 -11.29 -30.43
C ILE A 779 -2.66 -10.30 -29.27
N ASP A 780 -2.69 -9.02 -29.64
CA ASP A 780 -2.29 -7.89 -28.80
C ASP A 780 -0.87 -8.01 -28.22
N CYS A 781 -0.27 -6.87 -27.92
CA CYS A 781 1.08 -6.76 -27.41
C CYS A 781 1.16 -5.58 -26.42
N GLY A 782 0.50 -5.74 -25.27
CA GLY A 782 0.54 -4.75 -24.20
C GLY A 782 1.93 -4.55 -23.59
N GLU A 783 2.05 -3.48 -22.79
CA GLU A 783 3.28 -3.18 -22.07
C GLU A 783 3.75 -4.35 -21.17
N GLY A 784 5.02 -4.71 -21.22
CA GLY A 784 5.67 -5.76 -20.45
C GLY A 784 5.68 -7.13 -21.12
N THR A 785 5.19 -7.25 -22.36
CA THR A 785 5.06 -8.54 -23.08
C THR A 785 6.38 -9.30 -23.19
N TYR A 786 7.46 -8.63 -23.62
CA TYR A 786 8.77 -9.28 -23.73
C TYR A 786 9.32 -9.71 -22.36
N GLY A 787 9.11 -8.89 -21.33
CA GLY A 787 9.50 -9.24 -19.97
C GLY A 787 8.77 -10.49 -19.45
N GLN A 788 7.47 -10.61 -19.76
CA GLN A 788 6.68 -11.81 -19.42
C GLN A 788 7.19 -13.06 -20.15
N LEU A 789 7.57 -12.96 -21.43
CA LEU A 789 8.22 -14.07 -22.15
C LEU A 789 9.51 -14.52 -21.42
N ARG A 790 10.39 -13.57 -21.07
CA ARG A 790 11.66 -13.85 -20.38
C ARG A 790 11.45 -14.55 -19.03
N THR A 791 10.38 -14.24 -18.32
CA THR A 791 10.12 -14.91 -17.04
C THR A 791 9.42 -16.24 -17.18
N LEU A 792 8.60 -16.41 -18.21
CA LEU A 792 7.96 -17.68 -18.47
C LEU A 792 8.94 -18.72 -19.03
N PHE A 793 9.83 -18.28 -19.94
CA PHE A 793 10.68 -19.19 -20.72
C PHE A 793 12.18 -19.02 -20.48
N GLY A 794 12.62 -17.98 -19.78
CA GLY A 794 14.02 -17.63 -19.65
C GLY A 794 14.54 -16.85 -20.87
N ASP A 795 15.74 -16.30 -20.75
CA ASP A 795 16.31 -15.40 -21.76
C ASP A 795 16.59 -16.11 -23.09
N GLU A 796 17.28 -17.25 -23.05
CA GLU A 796 17.68 -17.98 -24.27
C GLU A 796 16.47 -18.46 -25.09
N VAL A 797 15.50 -19.10 -24.43
CA VAL A 797 14.29 -19.58 -25.11
C VAL A 797 13.45 -18.41 -25.61
N SER A 798 13.40 -17.29 -24.88
CA SER A 798 12.69 -16.09 -25.35
C SER A 798 13.33 -15.50 -26.60
N GLU A 799 14.67 -15.45 -26.68
CA GLU A 799 15.37 -15.05 -27.91
C GLU A 799 15.02 -15.97 -29.08
N ASP A 800 15.02 -17.29 -28.87
CA ASP A 800 14.66 -18.26 -29.91
C ASP A 800 13.18 -18.12 -30.34
N LEU A 801 12.27 -17.82 -29.41
CA LEU A 801 10.87 -17.54 -29.71
C LEU A 801 10.69 -16.25 -30.51
N LEU A 802 11.51 -15.21 -30.27
CA LEU A 802 11.48 -13.98 -31.08
C LEU A 802 11.87 -14.25 -32.54
N LEU A 803 12.82 -15.15 -32.79
CA LEU A 803 13.17 -15.57 -34.15
C LEU A 803 11.99 -16.25 -34.88
N LYS A 804 11.18 -17.00 -34.13
CA LYS A 804 10.00 -17.75 -34.61
C LYS A 804 8.71 -16.93 -34.64
N LEU A 805 8.72 -15.72 -34.06
CA LEU A 805 7.60 -14.81 -34.08
C LEU A 805 7.46 -14.20 -35.49
N ASN A 806 6.38 -14.56 -36.17
CA ASN A 806 6.14 -14.20 -37.56
C ASN A 806 5.12 -13.06 -37.72
N ALA A 807 4.11 -13.00 -36.84
CA ALA A 807 3.03 -12.02 -36.95
C ALA A 807 2.49 -11.52 -35.60
N VAL A 808 2.00 -10.29 -35.58
CA VAL A 808 1.26 -9.67 -34.46
C VAL A 808 -0.06 -9.11 -34.98
N PHE A 809 -1.16 -9.52 -34.36
CA PHE A 809 -2.51 -9.07 -34.67
C PHE A 809 -3.00 -8.15 -33.56
N ILE A 810 -3.14 -6.86 -33.84
CA ILE A 810 -3.59 -5.86 -32.87
C ILE A 810 -5.09 -5.65 -33.03
N THR A 811 -5.85 -5.78 -31.94
CA THR A 811 -7.31 -5.67 -31.96
C THR A 811 -7.78 -4.21 -32.13
N HIS A 812 -7.13 -3.26 -31.45
CA HIS A 812 -7.47 -1.83 -31.52
C HIS A 812 -6.38 -0.91 -30.96
N GLY A 813 -6.63 0.41 -31.01
CA GLY A 813 -5.67 1.47 -30.69
C GLY A 813 -5.62 1.94 -29.24
N HIS A 814 -6.05 1.14 -28.25
CA HIS A 814 -5.75 1.45 -26.85
C HIS A 814 -4.35 0.94 -26.46
N GLN A 815 -3.63 1.73 -25.67
CA GLN A 815 -2.19 1.52 -25.41
C GLN A 815 -1.89 0.16 -24.77
N ASP A 816 -2.78 -0.33 -23.92
CA ASP A 816 -2.68 -1.63 -23.25
C ASP A 816 -2.69 -2.84 -24.19
N HIS A 817 -2.93 -2.64 -25.50
CA HIS A 817 -2.96 -3.70 -26.51
C HIS A 817 -1.82 -3.63 -27.55
N TYR A 818 -0.99 -2.59 -27.58
CA TYR A 818 0.07 -2.49 -28.60
C TYR A 818 1.41 -1.91 -28.12
N HIS A 819 1.46 -1.27 -26.95
CA HIS A 819 2.65 -0.49 -26.55
C HIS A 819 3.94 -1.32 -26.47
N GLY A 820 3.85 -2.61 -26.18
CA GLY A 820 5.00 -3.51 -26.12
C GLY A 820 5.56 -3.94 -27.47
N ILE A 821 4.87 -3.63 -28.58
CA ILE A 821 5.31 -4.06 -29.92
C ILE A 821 6.66 -3.45 -30.32
N PHE A 822 6.93 -2.21 -29.92
CA PHE A 822 8.18 -1.53 -30.25
C PHE A 822 9.38 -2.20 -29.56
N THR A 823 9.20 -2.67 -28.33
CA THR A 823 10.20 -3.46 -27.61
C THR A 823 10.40 -4.82 -28.27
N ILE A 824 9.31 -5.50 -28.65
CA ILE A 824 9.38 -6.78 -29.36
C ILE A 824 10.15 -6.65 -30.68
N VAL A 825 9.83 -5.66 -31.52
CA VAL A 825 10.52 -5.44 -32.80
C VAL A 825 12.00 -5.11 -32.60
N HIS A 826 12.31 -4.26 -31.63
CA HIS A 826 13.69 -3.91 -31.32
C HIS A 826 14.49 -5.13 -30.84
N CYS A 827 14.01 -5.82 -29.80
CA CYS A 827 14.69 -7.00 -29.25
C CYS A 827 14.81 -8.11 -30.30
N ARG A 828 13.77 -8.32 -31.11
CA ARG A 828 13.82 -9.30 -32.21
C ARG A 828 14.94 -8.96 -33.19
N LYS A 829 15.05 -7.70 -33.63
CA LYS A 829 16.11 -7.27 -34.54
C LYS A 829 17.51 -7.48 -33.95
N GLU A 830 17.71 -7.15 -32.68
CA GLU A 830 18.98 -7.38 -31.99
C GLU A 830 19.32 -8.88 -31.95
N VAL A 831 18.36 -9.76 -31.70
CA VAL A 831 18.59 -11.22 -31.71
C VAL A 831 18.96 -11.73 -33.10
N PHE A 832 18.28 -11.26 -34.16
CA PHE A 832 18.66 -11.60 -35.55
C PHE A 832 20.10 -11.20 -35.85
N LEU A 833 20.49 -9.98 -35.49
CA LEU A 833 21.85 -9.46 -35.68
C LEU A 833 22.88 -10.27 -34.86
N LYS A 834 22.59 -10.52 -33.58
CA LYS A 834 23.41 -11.32 -32.66
C LYS A 834 23.65 -12.74 -33.19
N ARG A 835 22.67 -13.34 -33.86
CA ARG A 835 22.76 -14.68 -34.44
C ARG A 835 23.32 -14.69 -35.88
N GLY A 836 23.62 -13.53 -36.47
CA GLY A 836 24.11 -13.42 -37.84
C GLY A 836 23.08 -13.80 -38.91
N ILE A 837 21.79 -13.69 -38.59
CA ILE A 837 20.68 -14.05 -39.48
C ILE A 837 20.14 -12.77 -40.13
N ALA A 838 19.84 -12.82 -41.42
CA ALA A 838 19.19 -11.70 -42.11
C ALA A 838 17.82 -11.39 -41.47
N TYR A 839 17.60 -10.12 -41.13
CA TYR A 839 16.37 -9.71 -40.46
C TYR A 839 15.17 -9.84 -41.39
N LYS A 840 14.18 -10.62 -40.94
CA LYS A 840 12.88 -10.76 -41.61
C LYS A 840 11.88 -9.77 -40.99
N PRO A 841 11.26 -8.84 -41.73
CA PRO A 841 10.25 -7.93 -41.17
C PRO A 841 9.14 -8.65 -40.42
N LEU A 842 8.69 -8.07 -39.29
CA LEU A 842 7.59 -8.61 -38.50
C LEU A 842 6.25 -8.22 -39.14
N ILE A 843 5.37 -9.18 -39.41
CA ILE A 843 4.04 -8.88 -39.95
C ILE A 843 3.17 -8.28 -38.84
N VAL A 844 2.56 -7.12 -39.08
CA VAL A 844 1.68 -6.45 -38.10
C VAL A 844 0.36 -6.11 -38.77
N ALA A 845 -0.70 -6.78 -38.35
CA ALA A 845 -2.07 -6.49 -38.77
C ALA A 845 -2.71 -5.53 -37.76
N ALA A 846 -3.07 -4.32 -38.21
CA ALA A 846 -3.61 -3.29 -37.33
C ALA A 846 -4.53 -2.29 -38.06
N GLY A 847 -5.37 -1.61 -37.28
CA GLY A 847 -6.23 -0.52 -37.77
C GLY A 847 -5.50 0.83 -37.85
N SER A 848 -6.06 1.77 -38.62
CA SER A 848 -5.45 3.07 -38.92
C SER A 848 -5.11 3.94 -37.71
N HIS A 849 -5.83 3.79 -36.58
CA HIS A 849 -5.52 4.52 -35.34
C HIS A 849 -4.17 4.07 -34.73
N VAL A 850 -3.91 2.76 -34.72
CA VAL A 850 -2.62 2.21 -34.27
C VAL A 850 -1.49 2.72 -35.17
N LEU A 851 -1.72 2.70 -36.50
CA LEU A 851 -0.74 3.15 -37.48
C LEU A 851 -0.42 4.65 -37.39
N LYS A 852 -1.37 5.48 -36.94
CA LYS A 852 -1.10 6.88 -36.63
C LYS A 852 -0.04 7.00 -35.53
N VAL A 853 -0.24 6.28 -34.43
CA VAL A 853 0.72 6.28 -33.30
C VAL A 853 2.09 5.75 -33.72
N PHE A 854 2.13 4.72 -34.56
CA PHE A 854 3.39 4.17 -35.07
C PHE A 854 4.19 5.23 -35.83
N ARG A 855 3.52 6.05 -36.66
CA ARG A 855 4.17 7.17 -37.35
C ARG A 855 4.72 8.22 -36.40
N ASP A 856 4.01 8.50 -35.31
CA ASP A 856 4.47 9.46 -34.29
C ASP A 856 5.69 8.93 -33.54
N VAL A 857 5.71 7.65 -33.18
CA VAL A 857 6.89 6.99 -32.59
C VAL A 857 8.07 7.00 -33.57
N ASP A 858 7.84 6.71 -34.85
CA ASP A 858 8.87 6.72 -35.88
C ASP A 858 9.51 8.11 -36.08
N ARG A 859 8.72 9.18 -35.99
CA ARG A 859 9.19 10.57 -36.03
C ARG A 859 10.02 10.93 -34.80
N SER A 860 9.62 10.43 -33.63
CA SER A 860 10.23 10.82 -32.36
C SER A 860 11.44 9.98 -31.99
N PHE A 861 11.49 8.69 -32.30
CA PHE A 861 12.53 7.77 -31.79
C PHE A 861 13.49 7.27 -32.86
N ALA A 862 13.02 6.31 -33.65
CA ALA A 862 13.71 5.58 -34.69
C ALA A 862 12.63 4.96 -35.57
N SER A 863 12.95 4.65 -36.83
CA SER A 863 11.93 4.11 -37.73
C SER A 863 11.72 2.61 -37.48
N TYR A 864 10.83 2.28 -36.54
CA TYR A 864 10.45 0.93 -36.18
C TYR A 864 9.56 0.31 -37.26
N THR A 865 8.73 1.10 -37.95
CA THR A 865 7.86 0.55 -38.99
C THR A 865 8.61 0.03 -40.21
N LYS A 866 9.88 0.44 -40.42
CA LYS A 866 10.74 -0.15 -41.46
C LYS A 866 11.11 -1.60 -41.20
N ASP A 867 11.07 -2.00 -39.93
CA ASP A 867 11.36 -3.36 -39.49
C ASP A 867 10.06 -4.21 -39.39
N MET A 868 8.94 -3.69 -39.91
CA MET A 868 7.61 -4.30 -39.90
C MET A 868 7.02 -4.35 -41.32
N HIS A 869 6.20 -5.36 -41.59
CA HIS A 869 5.29 -5.37 -42.73
C HIS A 869 3.88 -5.07 -42.23
N ILE A 870 3.30 -3.94 -42.65
CA ILE A 870 2.00 -3.48 -42.15
C ILE A 870 0.86 -3.98 -43.03
N VAL A 871 -0.06 -4.75 -42.45
CA VAL A 871 -1.36 -5.10 -43.05
C VAL A 871 -2.42 -4.15 -42.49
N ASP A 872 -2.82 -3.16 -43.29
CA ASP A 872 -3.79 -2.11 -42.88
C ASP A 872 -5.24 -2.59 -43.03
N ILE A 873 -5.80 -3.07 -41.93
CA ILE A 873 -7.17 -3.60 -41.86
C ILE A 873 -8.20 -2.53 -42.23
N SER A 874 -7.94 -1.27 -41.88
CA SER A 874 -8.88 -0.18 -42.16
C SER A 874 -8.93 0.14 -43.66
N LYS A 875 -7.78 0.07 -44.34
CA LYS A 875 -7.71 0.21 -45.79
C LYS A 875 -8.43 -0.93 -46.49
N ILE A 876 -8.21 -2.18 -46.08
CA ILE A 876 -8.86 -3.36 -46.67
C ILE A 876 -10.38 -3.27 -46.52
N LEU A 877 -10.89 -3.00 -45.31
CA LEU A 877 -12.33 -2.83 -45.07
C LEU A 877 -12.93 -1.69 -45.92
N TRP A 878 -12.20 -0.59 -46.08
CA TRP A 878 -12.64 0.53 -46.90
C TRP A 878 -12.72 0.15 -48.38
N THR A 879 -11.70 -0.49 -48.94
CA THR A 879 -11.68 -0.96 -50.33
C THR A 879 -12.83 -1.91 -50.62
N LEU A 880 -13.01 -2.94 -49.76
CA LEU A 880 -14.11 -3.90 -49.88
C LEU A 880 -15.48 -3.24 -49.81
N SER A 881 -15.62 -2.19 -48.99
CA SER A 881 -16.88 -1.43 -48.90
C SER A 881 -17.19 -0.65 -50.18
N GLN A 882 -16.16 -0.12 -50.85
CA GLN A 882 -16.34 0.56 -52.15
C GLN A 882 -16.73 -0.45 -53.24
N GLU A 883 -16.06 -1.59 -53.30
CA GLU A 883 -16.33 -2.64 -54.29
C GLU A 883 -17.74 -3.23 -54.17
N LYS A 884 -18.23 -3.43 -52.93
CA LYS A 884 -19.59 -3.93 -52.67
C LYS A 884 -20.68 -2.86 -52.69
N GLY A 885 -20.33 -1.57 -52.76
CA GLY A 885 -21.29 -0.46 -52.63
C GLY A 885 -22.04 -0.41 -51.30
N SER A 886 -21.57 -1.11 -50.27
CA SER A 886 -22.18 -1.20 -48.95
C SER A 886 -21.11 -1.40 -47.87
N LEU A 887 -21.42 -1.03 -46.62
CA LEU A 887 -20.45 -1.13 -45.54
C LEU A 887 -20.09 -2.60 -45.25
N VAL A 888 -18.82 -2.94 -45.41
CA VAL A 888 -18.29 -4.26 -45.06
C VAL A 888 -17.85 -4.26 -43.59
N GLU A 889 -18.33 -5.26 -42.85
CA GLU A 889 -18.10 -5.36 -41.39
C GLU A 889 -17.11 -6.46 -40.99
N ALA A 890 -16.53 -7.17 -41.96
CA ALA A 890 -15.45 -8.13 -41.76
C ALA A 890 -14.52 -8.18 -42.99
N ALA A 891 -13.21 -8.30 -42.74
CA ALA A 891 -12.18 -8.43 -43.76
C ALA A 891 -11.49 -9.80 -43.64
N ASP A 892 -11.47 -10.56 -44.73
CA ASP A 892 -10.62 -11.74 -44.84
C ASP A 892 -9.20 -11.26 -45.15
N LEU A 893 -8.26 -11.56 -44.25
CA LEU A 893 -6.86 -11.14 -44.40
C LEU A 893 -6.00 -12.26 -44.98
N THR A 894 -6.59 -13.41 -45.35
CA THR A 894 -5.86 -14.59 -45.82
C THR A 894 -4.92 -14.29 -46.98
N ASN A 895 -5.41 -13.53 -47.96
CA ASN A 895 -4.66 -13.20 -49.18
C ASN A 895 -3.93 -11.85 -49.10
N GLU A 896 -3.99 -11.18 -47.94
CA GLU A 896 -3.35 -9.88 -47.70
C GLU A 896 -1.99 -10.04 -47.02
N MET A 897 -1.59 -11.29 -46.73
CA MET A 897 -0.31 -11.60 -46.12
C MET A 897 0.83 -11.41 -47.14
N PRO A 898 2.00 -10.94 -46.69
CA PRO A 898 3.03 -10.51 -47.61
C PRO A 898 4.02 -11.62 -47.97
N SER A 899 4.88 -11.37 -48.96
CA SER A 899 5.82 -12.34 -49.54
C SER A 899 6.86 -12.92 -48.57
N GLU A 900 7.01 -12.35 -47.38
CA GLU A 900 7.86 -12.83 -46.30
C GLU A 900 7.46 -14.23 -45.83
N ILE A 901 6.22 -14.65 -46.07
CA ILE A 901 5.74 -16.02 -45.89
C ILE A 901 5.31 -16.60 -47.24
N ALA A 902 5.44 -17.91 -47.43
CA ALA A 902 5.00 -18.57 -48.66
C ALA A 902 3.46 -18.61 -48.75
N GLY A 903 2.81 -18.68 -47.60
CA GLY A 903 1.36 -18.64 -47.45
C GLY A 903 0.99 -18.47 -45.97
N ILE A 904 -0.30 -18.20 -45.71
CA ILE A 904 -0.81 -18.04 -44.34
C ILE A 904 -0.61 -19.29 -43.49
N GLU A 905 -0.50 -20.46 -44.14
CA GLU A 905 -0.27 -21.75 -43.51
C GLU A 905 1.07 -21.81 -42.76
N ASP A 906 2.07 -21.02 -43.17
CA ASP A 906 3.34 -20.88 -42.45
C ASP A 906 3.15 -20.27 -41.05
N LEU A 907 2.08 -19.50 -40.85
CA LEU A 907 1.68 -18.95 -39.55
C LEU A 907 0.91 -19.97 -38.68
N GLY A 908 0.59 -21.15 -39.25
CA GLY A 908 -0.09 -22.24 -38.56
C GLY A 908 -1.62 -22.24 -38.67
N PHE A 909 -2.19 -21.39 -39.54
CA PHE A 909 -3.63 -21.32 -39.79
C PHE A 909 -3.94 -21.22 -41.29
N LYS A 910 -5.12 -21.71 -41.67
CA LYS A 910 -5.63 -21.72 -43.05
C LYS A 910 -6.30 -20.40 -43.44
N SER A 911 -6.85 -19.67 -42.47
CA SER A 911 -7.46 -18.36 -42.70
C SER A 911 -7.51 -17.52 -41.44
N VAL A 912 -7.55 -16.20 -41.63
CA VAL A 912 -7.81 -15.22 -40.57
C VAL A 912 -8.76 -14.13 -41.06
N VAL A 913 -9.82 -13.91 -40.29
CA VAL A 913 -10.84 -12.89 -40.57
C VAL A 913 -10.85 -11.87 -39.44
N ALA A 914 -10.72 -10.59 -39.78
CA ALA A 914 -10.89 -9.47 -38.85
C ALA A 914 -12.34 -8.98 -38.91
N VAL A 915 -13.06 -9.05 -37.79
CA VAL A 915 -14.49 -8.72 -37.68
C VAL A 915 -14.64 -7.45 -36.86
N LYS A 916 -15.38 -6.46 -37.35
CA LYS A 916 -15.60 -5.20 -36.63
C LYS A 916 -16.43 -5.40 -35.37
N VAL A 917 -15.93 -4.92 -34.23
CA VAL A 917 -16.55 -5.09 -32.92
C VAL A 917 -17.08 -3.79 -32.31
N ASN A 918 -17.88 -3.89 -31.24
CA ASN A 918 -18.63 -2.77 -30.66
C ASN A 918 -17.83 -2.07 -29.56
N HIS A 919 -16.81 -1.30 -29.94
CA HIS A 919 -15.92 -0.60 -29.01
C HIS A 919 -15.40 0.74 -29.54
N ALA A 920 -14.17 0.75 -30.07
CA ALA A 920 -13.56 1.89 -30.77
C ALA A 920 -13.82 1.80 -32.28
N ARG A 921 -13.66 2.92 -32.99
CA ARG A 921 -14.06 3.05 -34.41
C ARG A 921 -13.42 2.00 -35.33
N THR A 922 -12.17 1.63 -35.06
CA THR A 922 -11.38 0.66 -35.83
C THR A 922 -11.11 -0.64 -35.06
N ALA A 923 -11.89 -0.93 -34.01
CA ALA A 923 -11.70 -2.13 -33.21
C ALA A 923 -12.20 -3.37 -33.96
N VAL A 924 -11.41 -4.44 -33.90
CA VAL A 924 -11.72 -5.74 -34.50
C VAL A 924 -11.49 -6.88 -33.52
N GLY A 925 -12.29 -7.93 -33.66
CA GLY A 925 -12.01 -9.27 -33.16
C GLY A 925 -11.47 -10.14 -34.30
N TYR A 926 -10.74 -11.19 -33.97
CA TYR A 926 -10.13 -12.08 -34.96
C TYR A 926 -10.74 -13.49 -34.89
N VAL A 927 -10.98 -14.07 -36.06
CA VAL A 927 -11.39 -15.47 -36.22
C VAL A 927 -10.30 -16.19 -37.02
N PHE A 928 -9.54 -17.05 -36.35
CA PHE A 928 -8.53 -17.90 -36.98
C PHE A 928 -9.09 -19.28 -37.22
N THR A 929 -8.85 -19.86 -38.39
CA THR A 929 -9.15 -21.27 -38.68
C THR A 929 -7.85 -22.03 -38.81
N ASP A 930 -7.58 -22.98 -37.92
CA ASP A 930 -6.35 -23.77 -37.96
C ASP A 930 -6.34 -24.78 -39.13
N LEU A 931 -5.20 -25.46 -39.31
CA LEU A 931 -5.02 -26.47 -40.36
C LEU A 931 -5.94 -27.70 -40.19
N LYS A 932 -6.51 -27.91 -39.00
CA LYS A 932 -7.51 -28.96 -38.70
C LYS A 932 -8.96 -28.45 -38.88
N ASN A 933 -9.15 -27.27 -39.49
CA ASN A 933 -10.43 -26.57 -39.66
C ASN A 933 -11.15 -26.25 -38.33
N ARG A 934 -10.41 -26.05 -37.24
CA ARG A 934 -10.93 -25.64 -35.93
C ARG A 934 -10.83 -24.11 -35.81
N LYS A 935 -11.89 -23.47 -35.32
CA LYS A 935 -11.95 -22.01 -35.17
C LYS A 935 -11.52 -21.54 -33.77
N PHE A 936 -10.66 -20.52 -33.75
CA PHE A 936 -10.18 -19.82 -32.55
C PHE A 936 -10.59 -18.35 -32.68
N VAL A 937 -11.42 -17.88 -31.75
CA VAL A 937 -12.00 -16.53 -31.82
C VAL A 937 -11.45 -15.68 -30.69
N PHE A 938 -10.97 -14.49 -31.01
CA PHE A 938 -10.49 -13.48 -30.06
C PHE A 938 -11.37 -12.25 -30.18
N SER A 939 -12.04 -11.85 -29.10
CA SER A 939 -13.02 -10.76 -29.16
C SER A 939 -12.39 -9.38 -29.37
N GLY A 940 -11.16 -9.17 -28.87
CA GLY A 940 -10.69 -7.83 -28.52
C GLY A 940 -11.60 -7.20 -27.46
N ASP A 941 -11.48 -5.89 -27.27
CA ASP A 941 -12.41 -5.15 -26.42
C ASP A 941 -13.73 -4.91 -27.16
N THR A 942 -14.84 -5.31 -26.54
CA THR A 942 -16.15 -5.20 -27.18
C THR A 942 -17.29 -5.30 -26.18
N MET A 943 -18.33 -4.51 -26.41
CA MET A 943 -19.68 -4.87 -25.96
C MET A 943 -20.17 -6.15 -26.68
N PRO A 944 -21.24 -6.82 -26.20
CA PRO A 944 -21.87 -7.91 -26.95
C PRO A 944 -22.01 -7.61 -28.45
N CYS A 945 -21.51 -8.53 -29.30
CA CYS A 945 -21.37 -8.30 -30.73
C CYS A 945 -21.85 -9.51 -31.57
N GLU A 946 -23.02 -9.38 -32.20
CA GLU A 946 -23.58 -10.43 -33.06
C GLU A 946 -22.74 -10.72 -34.31
N ARG A 947 -22.01 -9.71 -34.81
CA ARG A 947 -21.14 -9.91 -35.97
C ARG A 947 -20.06 -10.94 -35.67
N LEU A 948 -19.49 -10.87 -34.47
CA LEU A 948 -18.48 -11.81 -33.99
C LEU A 948 -19.09 -13.21 -33.79
N VAL A 949 -20.31 -13.28 -33.23
CA VAL A 949 -21.08 -14.54 -33.10
C VAL A 949 -21.26 -15.22 -34.45
N ASN A 950 -21.68 -14.48 -35.48
CA ASN A 950 -21.95 -15.02 -36.80
C ASN A 950 -20.69 -15.58 -37.49
N HIS A 951 -19.57 -14.85 -37.43
CA HIS A 951 -18.30 -15.31 -38.04
C HIS A 951 -17.64 -16.42 -37.21
N GLY A 952 -17.74 -16.32 -35.89
CA GLY A 952 -17.21 -17.28 -34.92
C GLY A 952 -18.06 -18.53 -34.73
N LYS A 953 -19.17 -18.69 -35.46
CA LYS A 953 -20.12 -19.81 -35.27
C LYS A 953 -19.41 -21.16 -35.20
N ASP A 954 -19.78 -21.95 -34.20
CA ASP A 954 -19.25 -23.27 -33.86
C ASP A 954 -17.75 -23.27 -33.51
N ALA A 955 -17.26 -22.17 -32.92
CA ALA A 955 -15.87 -22.04 -32.49
C ALA A 955 -15.43 -23.18 -31.55
N LEU A 956 -14.19 -23.65 -31.70
CA LEU A 956 -13.60 -24.55 -30.70
C LEU A 956 -13.31 -23.78 -29.41
N ILE A 957 -12.79 -22.56 -29.56
CA ILE A 957 -12.40 -21.69 -28.46
C ILE A 957 -12.85 -20.27 -28.79
N LEU A 958 -13.54 -19.66 -27.84
CA LEU A 958 -13.73 -18.21 -27.78
C LEU A 958 -12.93 -17.65 -26.60
N ILE A 959 -11.95 -16.80 -26.88
CA ILE A 959 -11.25 -15.97 -25.89
C ILE A 959 -11.93 -14.62 -25.89
N HIS A 960 -12.66 -14.32 -24.82
CA HIS A 960 -13.50 -13.14 -24.72
C HIS A 960 -13.07 -12.24 -23.55
N GLU A 961 -13.07 -10.94 -23.79
CA GLU A 961 -12.89 -9.94 -22.74
C GLU A 961 -14.04 -10.01 -21.72
N SER A 962 -13.73 -9.81 -20.45
CA SER A 962 -14.69 -9.85 -19.36
C SER A 962 -14.32 -8.84 -18.29
N THR A 963 -14.20 -7.59 -18.74
CA THR A 963 -13.66 -6.49 -17.94
C THR A 963 -14.44 -6.28 -16.65
N PHE A 964 -15.76 -6.40 -16.71
CA PHE A 964 -16.66 -6.07 -15.60
C PHE A 964 -17.36 -7.29 -15.00
N ALA A 965 -17.69 -7.18 -13.71
CA ALA A 965 -18.54 -8.14 -13.03
C ALA A 965 -20.00 -8.02 -13.50
N ASP A 966 -20.82 -9.04 -13.24
CA ASP A 966 -22.20 -9.11 -13.74
C ASP A 966 -23.09 -7.96 -13.22
N ASP A 967 -22.79 -7.46 -12.03
CA ASP A 967 -23.47 -6.32 -11.39
C ASP A 967 -23.07 -4.95 -11.96
N GLU A 968 -22.11 -4.90 -12.89
CA GLU A 968 -21.54 -3.67 -13.45
C GLU A 968 -21.94 -3.41 -14.91
N GLU A 969 -23.09 -3.92 -15.35
CA GLU A 969 -23.54 -3.77 -16.75
C GLU A 969 -23.60 -2.32 -17.23
N ALA A 970 -24.05 -1.38 -16.39
CA ALA A 970 -24.07 0.05 -16.74
C ALA A 970 -22.66 0.63 -16.95
N HIS A 971 -21.68 0.20 -16.16
CA HIS A 971 -20.28 0.59 -16.36
C HIS A 971 -19.68 -0.05 -17.61
N ALA A 972 -20.01 -1.32 -17.86
CA ALA A 972 -19.60 -2.03 -19.07
C ALA A 972 -20.13 -1.31 -20.32
N LEU A 973 -21.41 -0.92 -20.33
CA LEU A 973 -22.01 -0.12 -21.39
C LEU A 973 -21.31 1.24 -21.58
N TYR A 974 -21.11 1.98 -20.50
CA TYR A 974 -20.47 3.31 -20.55
C TYR A 974 -19.02 3.24 -21.07
N LYS A 975 -18.27 2.23 -20.66
CA LYS A 975 -16.89 2.01 -21.10
C LYS A 975 -16.77 1.20 -22.38
N LYS A 976 -17.89 0.73 -22.94
CA LYS A 976 -17.98 -0.13 -24.13
C LYS A 976 -17.22 -1.45 -24.02
N HIS A 977 -17.38 -2.13 -22.89
CA HIS A 977 -16.86 -3.48 -22.64
C HIS A 977 -17.99 -4.46 -22.34
N SER A 978 -17.64 -5.72 -22.11
CA SER A 978 -18.54 -6.78 -21.67
C SER A 978 -18.43 -7.08 -20.18
N THR A 979 -19.55 -7.49 -19.58
CA THR A 979 -19.54 -8.21 -18.30
C THR A 979 -19.21 -9.69 -18.50
N MET A 980 -18.89 -10.40 -17.41
CA MET A 980 -18.65 -11.84 -17.46
C MET A 980 -19.88 -12.63 -17.95
N LYS A 981 -21.10 -12.25 -17.53
CA LYS A 981 -22.34 -12.85 -18.00
C LYS A 981 -22.59 -12.59 -19.49
N GLN A 982 -22.34 -11.37 -19.96
CA GLN A 982 -22.46 -11.02 -21.37
C GLN A 982 -21.49 -11.81 -22.25
N ALA A 983 -20.24 -11.97 -21.83
CA ALA A 983 -19.25 -12.82 -22.52
C ALA A 983 -19.70 -14.29 -22.58
N PHE A 984 -20.26 -14.81 -21.48
CA PHE A 984 -20.84 -16.16 -21.41
C PHE A 984 -22.03 -16.35 -22.38
N ASP A 985 -22.92 -15.37 -22.47
CA ASP A 985 -24.08 -15.41 -23.36
C ASP A 985 -23.68 -15.30 -24.84
N ILE A 986 -22.63 -14.53 -25.15
CA ILE A 986 -22.01 -14.51 -26.49
C ILE A 986 -21.44 -15.88 -26.85
N ALA A 987 -20.70 -16.53 -25.95
CA ALA A 987 -20.15 -17.86 -26.17
C ALA A 987 -21.25 -18.89 -26.45
N THR A 988 -22.33 -18.83 -25.69
CA THR A 988 -23.49 -19.72 -25.84
C THR A 988 -24.14 -19.54 -27.21
N ARG A 989 -24.40 -18.29 -27.63
CA ARG A 989 -25.01 -18.00 -28.93
C ARG A 989 -24.10 -18.32 -30.11
N MET A 990 -22.79 -18.18 -29.93
CA MET A 990 -21.78 -18.59 -30.90
C MET A 990 -21.71 -20.12 -31.08
N GLY A 991 -22.25 -20.90 -30.13
CA GLY A 991 -22.03 -22.35 -30.10
C GLY A 991 -20.57 -22.69 -29.80
N ALA A 992 -19.85 -21.82 -29.07
CA ALA A 992 -18.45 -22.04 -28.75
C ALA A 992 -18.28 -23.24 -27.81
N LYS A 993 -17.42 -24.19 -28.18
CA LYS A 993 -17.18 -25.41 -27.39
C LYS A 993 -16.51 -25.12 -26.06
N ASN A 994 -15.62 -24.13 -26.02
CA ASN A 994 -14.94 -23.67 -24.82
C ASN A 994 -14.89 -22.14 -24.79
N LEU A 995 -15.07 -21.58 -23.61
CA LEU A 995 -14.94 -20.15 -23.34
C LEU A 995 -13.73 -19.90 -22.46
N VAL A 996 -12.88 -18.94 -22.83
CA VAL A 996 -11.82 -18.41 -21.99
C VAL A 996 -12.12 -16.95 -21.69
N LEU A 997 -12.23 -16.62 -20.41
CA LEU A 997 -12.46 -15.27 -19.93
C LEU A 997 -11.12 -14.61 -19.59
N THR A 998 -10.89 -13.40 -20.11
CA THR A 998 -9.65 -12.63 -19.92
C THR A 998 -9.95 -11.13 -19.82
N HIS A 999 -8.91 -10.29 -19.84
CA HIS A 999 -8.98 -8.83 -19.85
C HIS A 999 -9.82 -8.30 -18.67
N PHE A 1000 -9.47 -8.73 -17.45
CA PHE A 1000 -10.20 -8.39 -16.23
C PHE A 1000 -9.85 -6.98 -15.75
N SER A 1001 -10.83 -6.26 -15.19
CA SER A 1001 -10.55 -4.97 -14.54
C SER A 1001 -9.46 -5.09 -13.46
N ALA A 1002 -8.57 -4.11 -13.39
CA ALA A 1002 -7.57 -3.96 -12.31
C ALA A 1002 -8.17 -3.92 -10.89
N LYS A 1003 -9.50 -3.75 -10.75
CA LYS A 1003 -10.25 -3.93 -9.50
C LYS A 1003 -10.22 -5.36 -8.95
N TYR A 1004 -9.96 -6.34 -9.82
CA TYR A 1004 -9.93 -7.78 -9.57
C TYR A 1004 -8.50 -8.32 -9.72
N PRO A 1005 -7.53 -7.82 -8.92
CA PRO A 1005 -6.11 -8.02 -9.23
C PRO A 1005 -5.70 -9.50 -9.19
N LYS A 1006 -6.23 -10.30 -8.24
CA LYS A 1006 -5.89 -11.73 -8.13
C LYS A 1006 -6.86 -12.63 -8.89
N VAL A 1007 -8.16 -12.44 -8.67
CA VAL A 1007 -9.22 -13.31 -9.21
C VAL A 1007 -10.49 -12.48 -9.50
N PRO A 1008 -11.26 -12.81 -10.55
CA PRO A 1008 -12.59 -12.23 -10.77
C PRO A 1008 -13.65 -12.84 -9.82
N PRO A 1009 -14.93 -12.40 -9.85
CA PRO A 1009 -15.98 -12.84 -8.91
C PRO A 1009 -16.34 -14.35 -8.91
N LEU A 1010 -16.05 -15.08 -9.98
CA LEU A 1010 -16.34 -16.52 -10.15
C LEU A 1010 -17.79 -16.95 -9.82
N PRO A 1011 -18.81 -16.54 -10.58
CA PRO A 1011 -20.21 -16.91 -10.35
C PRO A 1011 -20.49 -18.41 -10.59
N ASP A 1012 -21.59 -18.98 -10.07
CA ASP A 1012 -21.83 -20.43 -10.13
C ASP A 1012 -22.11 -20.98 -11.53
N TYR A 1013 -22.62 -20.14 -12.44
CA TYR A 1013 -22.97 -20.61 -13.78
C TYR A 1013 -21.74 -20.98 -14.61
N ILE A 1014 -20.56 -20.37 -14.37
CA ILE A 1014 -19.34 -20.72 -15.11
C ILE A 1014 -18.80 -22.10 -14.71
N GLU A 1015 -18.96 -22.48 -13.44
CA GLU A 1015 -18.59 -23.82 -12.97
C GLU A 1015 -19.57 -24.87 -13.51
N LYS A 1016 -20.88 -24.59 -13.44
CA LYS A 1016 -21.94 -25.47 -13.94
C LYS A 1016 -21.83 -25.76 -15.43
N ALA A 1017 -21.35 -24.81 -16.22
CA ALA A 1017 -21.14 -25.00 -17.66
C ALA A 1017 -20.02 -26.02 -17.96
N GLY A 1018 -19.02 -26.14 -17.09
CA GLY A 1018 -17.96 -27.15 -17.19
C GLY A 1018 -16.95 -26.97 -18.34
N ASN A 1019 -17.06 -25.89 -19.11
CA ASN A 1019 -16.22 -25.57 -20.28
C ASN A 1019 -15.74 -24.10 -20.29
N VAL A 1020 -15.73 -23.44 -19.13
CA VAL A 1020 -15.29 -22.05 -18.95
C VAL A 1020 -13.95 -22.02 -18.23
N THR A 1021 -12.95 -21.37 -18.82
CA THR A 1021 -11.62 -21.16 -18.27
C THR A 1021 -11.42 -19.71 -17.86
N ILE A 1022 -10.78 -19.50 -16.72
CA ILE A 1022 -10.38 -18.16 -16.25
C ILE A 1022 -8.90 -17.96 -16.58
N ALA A 1023 -8.59 -17.05 -17.51
CA ALA A 1023 -7.21 -16.77 -17.88
C ALA A 1023 -6.44 -16.15 -16.71
N MET A 1024 -5.20 -16.61 -16.54
CA MET A 1024 -4.25 -16.10 -15.56
C MET A 1024 -2.96 -15.80 -16.30
N ASP A 1025 -2.22 -14.78 -15.86
CA ASP A 1025 -0.87 -14.54 -16.35
C ASP A 1025 -0.03 -15.83 -16.21
N ASN A 1026 0.83 -16.09 -17.19
CA ASN A 1026 1.74 -17.23 -17.27
C ASN A 1026 1.06 -18.60 -17.45
N MET A 1027 -0.25 -18.62 -17.65
CA MET A 1027 -0.98 -19.85 -17.96
C MET A 1027 -0.71 -20.28 -19.41
N ILE A 1028 -0.42 -21.57 -19.60
CA ILE A 1028 -0.24 -22.20 -20.91
C ILE A 1028 -1.33 -23.28 -21.07
N VAL A 1029 -2.09 -23.22 -22.17
CA VAL A 1029 -3.13 -24.20 -22.47
C VAL A 1029 -3.07 -24.69 -23.91
N THR A 1030 -3.36 -25.97 -24.12
CA THR A 1030 -3.75 -26.52 -25.42
C THR A 1030 -5.28 -26.66 -25.50
N PRO A 1031 -5.88 -26.90 -26.69
CA PRO A 1031 -7.32 -27.14 -26.77
C PRO A 1031 -7.79 -28.33 -25.91
N SER A 1032 -6.98 -29.39 -25.76
CA SER A 1032 -7.31 -30.51 -24.87
C SER A 1032 -7.27 -30.15 -23.38
N ASP A 1033 -6.47 -29.14 -23.01
CA ASP A 1033 -6.34 -28.70 -21.62
C ASP A 1033 -7.54 -27.89 -21.11
N LEU A 1034 -8.41 -27.40 -22.00
CA LEU A 1034 -9.50 -26.50 -21.60
C LEU A 1034 -10.53 -27.16 -20.68
N LYS A 1035 -10.71 -28.49 -20.81
CA LYS A 1035 -11.53 -29.26 -19.86
C LYS A 1035 -10.89 -29.32 -18.48
N LEU A 1036 -9.57 -29.45 -18.42
CA LEU A 1036 -8.81 -29.45 -17.18
C LEU A 1036 -8.83 -28.06 -16.52
N SER A 1037 -8.58 -27.00 -17.29
CA SER A 1037 -8.57 -25.64 -16.76
C SER A 1037 -9.94 -25.18 -16.28
N ALA A 1038 -11.04 -25.63 -16.88
CA ALA A 1038 -12.39 -25.36 -16.38
C ALA A 1038 -12.65 -25.96 -14.99
N LYS A 1039 -11.99 -27.08 -14.65
CA LYS A 1039 -12.08 -27.70 -13.32
C LYS A 1039 -11.29 -26.97 -12.24
N LEU A 1040 -10.52 -25.93 -12.57
CA LEU A 1040 -9.84 -25.10 -11.56
C LEU A 1040 -10.78 -24.15 -10.81
N ILE A 1041 -11.97 -23.85 -11.32
CA ILE A 1041 -12.88 -22.85 -10.71
C ILE A 1041 -13.14 -23.11 -9.21
N PRO A 1042 -13.48 -24.34 -8.77
CA PRO A 1042 -13.66 -24.63 -7.33
C PRO A 1042 -12.41 -24.38 -6.50
N VAL A 1043 -11.23 -24.72 -7.02
CA VAL A 1043 -9.94 -24.49 -6.34
C VAL A 1043 -9.64 -22.99 -6.25
N LEU A 1044 -9.88 -22.24 -7.32
CA LEU A 1044 -9.71 -20.79 -7.30
C LEU A 1044 -10.63 -20.11 -6.28
N ARG A 1045 -11.84 -20.65 -6.06
CA ARG A 1045 -12.78 -20.14 -5.05
C ARG A 1045 -12.27 -20.31 -3.63
N THR A 1046 -11.65 -21.44 -3.32
CA THR A 1046 -11.10 -21.71 -1.98
C THR A 1046 -9.80 -20.96 -1.74
N VAL A 1047 -8.85 -21.03 -2.70
CA VAL A 1047 -7.55 -20.32 -2.63
C VAL A 1047 -7.74 -18.80 -2.50
N PHE A 1048 -8.72 -18.22 -3.18
CA PHE A 1048 -9.00 -16.77 -3.16
C PHE A 1048 -10.32 -16.42 -2.46
N ALA A 1049 -10.76 -17.24 -1.50
CA ALA A 1049 -12.03 -17.04 -0.79
C ALA A 1049 -12.13 -15.63 -0.18
N LYS A 1050 -11.03 -15.15 0.41
CA LYS A 1050 -10.96 -13.83 1.01
C LYS A 1050 -11.17 -12.72 -0.02
N GLU A 1051 -10.47 -12.79 -1.15
CA GLU A 1051 -10.59 -11.80 -2.22
C GLU A 1051 -11.99 -11.79 -2.84
N ILE A 1052 -12.59 -12.97 -3.05
CA ILE A 1052 -13.96 -13.08 -3.58
C ILE A 1052 -14.98 -12.46 -2.60
N ILE A 1053 -14.81 -12.68 -1.29
CA ILE A 1053 -15.64 -12.03 -0.26
C ILE A 1053 -15.46 -10.50 -0.32
N GLU A 1054 -14.22 -10.00 -0.42
CA GLU A 1054 -13.96 -8.57 -0.54
C GLU A 1054 -14.59 -7.96 -1.80
N ILE A 1055 -14.56 -8.67 -2.93
CA ILE A 1055 -15.22 -8.26 -4.18
C ILE A 1055 -16.73 -8.15 -3.98
N LYS A 1056 -17.37 -9.18 -3.42
CA LYS A 1056 -18.81 -9.20 -3.12
C LYS A 1056 -19.22 -8.08 -2.17
N GLN A 1057 -18.42 -7.80 -1.14
CA GLN A 1057 -18.67 -6.69 -0.21
C GLN A 1057 -18.60 -5.31 -0.90
N ARG A 1058 -17.62 -5.10 -1.79
CA ARG A 1058 -17.50 -3.85 -2.56
C ARG A 1058 -18.67 -3.68 -3.53
N SER A 1059 -19.09 -4.75 -4.19
CA SER A 1059 -20.28 -4.79 -5.04
C SER A 1059 -21.53 -4.36 -4.25
N LEU A 1060 -21.82 -5.01 -3.13
CA LEU A 1060 -22.97 -4.70 -2.28
C LEU A 1060 -22.96 -3.23 -1.79
N LYS A 1061 -21.78 -2.72 -1.41
CA LYS A 1061 -21.63 -1.31 -1.00
C LYS A 1061 -22.01 -0.33 -2.10
N ARG A 1062 -21.67 -0.64 -3.36
CA ARG A 1062 -22.02 0.21 -4.51
C ARG A 1062 -23.53 0.22 -4.74
N HIS A 1063 -24.18 -0.94 -4.73
CA HIS A 1063 -25.64 -1.00 -4.86
C HIS A 1063 -26.35 -0.22 -3.76
N ILE A 1064 -25.90 -0.34 -2.51
CA ILE A 1064 -26.46 0.47 -1.41
C ILE A 1064 -26.26 1.98 -1.67
N GLN A 1065 -25.10 2.37 -2.21
CA GLN A 1065 -24.82 3.77 -2.51
C GLN A 1065 -25.63 4.30 -3.69
N GLU A 1066 -25.80 3.50 -4.74
CA GLU A 1066 -26.65 3.77 -5.90
C GLU A 1066 -28.12 3.86 -5.49
N ASP A 1067 -28.61 2.94 -4.65
CA ASP A 1067 -29.97 2.99 -4.09
C ASP A 1067 -30.19 4.25 -3.25
N ILE A 1068 -29.20 4.66 -2.44
CA ILE A 1068 -29.28 5.90 -1.66
C ILE A 1068 -29.30 7.12 -2.60
N LEU A 1069 -28.50 7.11 -3.67
CA LEU A 1069 -28.48 8.18 -4.67
C LEU A 1069 -29.81 8.23 -5.46
N ALA A 1070 -30.34 7.09 -5.88
CA ALA A 1070 -31.61 6.97 -6.57
C ALA A 1070 -32.77 7.44 -5.67
N ARG A 1071 -32.80 7.01 -4.40
CA ARG A 1071 -33.80 7.50 -3.42
C ARG A 1071 -33.69 9.00 -3.19
N ARG A 1072 -32.48 9.54 -3.06
CA ARG A 1072 -32.27 10.99 -2.96
C ARG A 1072 -32.73 11.71 -4.23
N PHE A 1073 -32.50 11.13 -5.40
CA PHE A 1073 -32.95 11.71 -6.68
C PHE A 1073 -34.48 11.73 -6.78
N VAL A 1074 -35.14 10.65 -6.33
CA VAL A 1074 -36.61 10.56 -6.22
C VAL A 1074 -37.15 11.54 -5.18
N ASP A 1075 -36.51 11.68 -4.02
CA ASP A 1075 -36.89 12.66 -2.99
C ASP A 1075 -36.73 14.11 -3.51
N THR A 1076 -35.68 14.37 -4.30
CA THR A 1076 -35.45 15.70 -4.92
C THR A 1076 -36.50 15.98 -6.02
N LEU A 1077 -36.93 14.96 -6.77
CA LEU A 1077 -38.03 15.06 -7.72
C LEU A 1077 -39.39 15.23 -7.03
N GLY A 1078 -39.62 14.55 -5.89
CA GLY A 1078 -40.80 14.73 -5.04
C GLY A 1078 -40.92 16.17 -4.52
N ASP A 1079 -39.83 16.74 -4.04
CA ASP A 1079 -39.75 18.14 -3.60
C ASP A 1079 -39.92 19.16 -4.76
N THR A 1080 -39.61 18.76 -5.99
CA THR A 1080 -39.79 19.60 -7.19
C THR A 1080 -41.23 19.50 -7.73
N ILE A 1081 -41.89 18.35 -7.58
CA ILE A 1081 -43.28 18.11 -7.99
C ILE A 1081 -44.27 18.75 -6.99
N GLU A 1082 -43.93 18.87 -5.70
CA GLU A 1082 -44.75 19.62 -4.75
C GLU A 1082 -44.69 21.16 -4.93
N LYS A 1083 -43.71 21.68 -5.67
CA LYS A 1083 -43.55 23.13 -5.92
C LYS A 1083 -44.08 23.63 -7.28
N LYS A 1084 -44.62 22.76 -8.13
CA LYS A 1084 -45.32 23.14 -9.37
C LYS A 1084 -46.58 22.32 -9.57
N ARG A 1085 -47.60 22.57 -8.73
CA ARG A 1085 -48.98 22.23 -9.04
C ARG A 1085 -49.68 23.47 -9.59
N THR A 1086 -49.70 23.62 -10.91
CA THR A 1086 -50.70 24.44 -11.62
C THR A 1086 -51.67 23.50 -12.35
N PRO A 1087 -52.95 23.90 -12.55
CA PRO A 1087 -54.04 22.98 -12.91
C PRO A 1087 -54.05 22.44 -14.36
N GLU A 1088 -52.94 22.50 -15.11
CA GLU A 1088 -52.96 22.28 -16.57
C GLU A 1088 -52.21 21.03 -17.07
N ASN A 1089 -51.55 20.25 -16.21
CA ASN A 1089 -50.76 19.08 -16.64
C ASN A 1089 -51.34 17.72 -16.21
N LEU A 1090 -52.64 17.52 -16.38
CA LEU A 1090 -53.36 16.28 -16.01
C LEU A 1090 -53.42 15.21 -17.13
N ALA A 1091 -52.60 15.30 -18.19
CA ALA A 1091 -52.69 14.38 -19.33
C ALA A 1091 -51.45 13.50 -19.59
N PHE A 1092 -50.40 13.57 -18.75
CA PHE A 1092 -49.15 12.82 -18.98
C PHE A 1092 -48.73 11.86 -17.86
N SER A 1093 -49.47 11.80 -16.74
CA SER A 1093 -49.12 10.94 -15.59
C SER A 1093 -49.52 9.48 -15.74
N ASP A 1094 -50.43 9.16 -16.67
CA ASP A 1094 -51.11 7.85 -16.66
C ASP A 1094 -50.39 6.79 -17.53
N SER A 1095 -49.29 7.13 -18.20
CA SER A 1095 -48.54 6.19 -19.06
C SER A 1095 -47.30 5.56 -18.39
N VAL A 1096 -46.90 6.03 -17.20
CA VAL A 1096 -45.65 5.61 -16.56
C VAL A 1096 -45.87 4.62 -15.40
N SER A 1097 -47.07 4.52 -14.82
CA SER A 1097 -47.32 3.63 -13.69
C SER A 1097 -47.54 2.15 -14.06
N SER A 1098 -47.61 1.80 -15.35
CA SER A 1098 -47.92 0.42 -15.79
C SER A 1098 -46.71 -0.43 -16.19
N LYS A 1099 -45.48 0.09 -16.05
CA LYS A 1099 -44.24 -0.64 -16.41
C LYS A 1099 -43.35 -1.03 -15.23
N ILE A 1100 -43.77 -0.82 -13.98
CA ILE A 1100 -42.99 -1.15 -12.78
C ILE A 1100 -43.81 -1.99 -11.78
N SER A 1101 -44.51 -3.02 -12.25
CA SER A 1101 -45.07 -4.07 -11.39
C SER A 1101 -44.61 -5.44 -11.85
#